data_AF-A0A6C2CC46-F1
#
_entry.id   AF-A0A6C2CC46-F1
#
_cell.length_a   1.000
_cell.length_b   1.000
_cell.length_c   1.000
_cell.angle_alpha   90.00
_cell.angle_beta   90.00
_cell.angle_gamma   90.00
#
_symmetry.space_group_name_H-M   'P 1'
#
loop_
_entity.id
_entity.type
_entity.pdbx_description
1 polymer ?
#
loop_
_entity_poly.entity_id
_entity_poly.type
_entity_poly.pdbx_seq_one_letter_code
_entity_poly.pdbx_strand_id
1 'polypeptide(L)'
;MALIKKAKVLLGLSTLLGTVVSGPGQLITAQAVGQQSGSETVINKDNFEDYFTLTNHVDSTHPTAQLPRYDKNTGILTLTPNLQDQSGSATLNDRVSLKDDFSLKGSIYLGDKLDSAWNERHDPNNLYDTSPQFMGGGDGIAFGFHPGEIGTIGYSGANMGIGGLKNAFGYKFDTFYNLPTPGDPNGKDENHRLGWQGDPTSLNDPSRPNLGIPTWPTGGWPGTPFGTFVKTNGDNGFMTRVNGTLNDLDPSLILNSSVARNTGSDGWDAEIDPQKGFVPVEFNYHANSHKVVVVYNGGVNNRAAGGFTNEMDVSDQFAISESFALALSAGTGLFFNLQQFKIDSFRYTGAKEMTIQKKWLDDDPAERPDQIEAQIIQVTQSGQEHLFDQVTISAANNWQTSITNLPEFDAHGEELNYIVREVPVPGYQATIATPEYDPATKTYQVLISNRVDLTPEQTSIKINKLWKDDEVTDRPKEIFVELRQNDQLLEILKLTAPTDDPTSNQWQLEVSGLDALDEDGKPYEYTLIEQAVDGYQMSLKQVETEFTITNQLEDNGGKPDPDEPAEGGEVPGQPDQGNGGGAPSDQGTVKQPLANADAQASEVKREGSLPNLGVQAAWGLAIAGMVGVAIGVYQLWRRNNH
;
A
#
# COMPACT_ATOMS: atom_id res chain seq x y z
N MET A 1 33.12 -32.44 24.26
CA MET A 1 33.05 -31.01 23.90
C MET A 1 32.41 -30.87 22.53
N ALA A 2 31.79 -29.71 22.26
CA ALA A 2 31.00 -29.34 21.07
C ALA A 2 31.62 -29.78 19.70
N LEU A 3 30.84 -30.28 18.72
CA LEU A 3 29.97 -29.51 17.78
C LEU A 3 30.81 -28.51 16.95
N ILE A 4 30.91 -28.57 15.61
CA ILE A 4 29.85 -28.56 14.58
C ILE A 4 30.32 -29.08 13.19
N LYS A 5 29.38 -29.58 12.37
CA LYS A 5 29.55 -29.95 10.95
C LYS A 5 29.60 -28.72 10.02
N LYS A 6 30.02 -28.89 8.76
CA LYS A 6 29.22 -28.37 7.62
C LYS A 6 29.50 -29.14 6.32
N ALA A 7 28.43 -29.72 5.75
CA ALA A 7 28.38 -30.23 4.39
C ALA A 7 27.37 -29.36 3.60
N LYS A 8 27.57 -29.25 2.29
CA LYS A 8 26.67 -28.51 1.39
C LYS A 8 25.40 -29.32 1.10
N VAL A 9 24.25 -28.67 1.05
CA VAL A 9 23.08 -29.08 0.24
C VAL A 9 22.54 -27.84 -0.48
N LEU A 10 22.00 -28.05 -1.67
CA LEU A 10 21.47 -27.05 -2.59
C LEU A 10 19.94 -27.09 -2.56
N LEU A 11 19.28 -25.96 -2.35
CA LEU A 11 17.88 -25.63 -2.71
C LEU A 11 17.88 -24.10 -2.91
N GLY A 12 17.15 -23.49 -3.84
CA GLY A 12 15.89 -23.91 -4.45
C GLY A 12 14.87 -22.84 -4.09
N LEU A 13 14.72 -21.81 -4.92
CA LEU A 13 13.78 -20.72 -4.66
C LEU A 13 12.35 -21.25 -4.72
N SER A 14 11.71 -21.34 -3.55
CA SER A 14 10.27 -21.45 -3.41
C SER A 14 9.81 -20.23 -2.60
N THR A 15 9.05 -19.34 -3.23
CA THR A 15 8.33 -18.26 -2.56
C THR A 15 7.32 -18.84 -1.59
N LEU A 16 7.69 -18.89 -0.32
CA LEU A 16 6.74 -19.07 0.78
C LEU A 16 6.23 -17.67 1.16
N LEU A 17 4.98 -17.38 0.81
CA LEU A 17 4.20 -16.34 1.49
C LEU A 17 3.91 -16.86 2.90
N GLY A 18 4.88 -16.70 3.79
CA GLY A 18 4.78 -17.11 5.18
C GLY A 18 4.06 -16.03 5.98
N THR A 19 2.82 -16.31 6.40
CA THR A 19 2.27 -15.65 7.59
C THR A 19 3.23 -15.89 8.75
N VAL A 20 3.86 -14.83 9.24
CA VAL A 20 4.76 -14.93 10.39
C VAL A 20 3.89 -15.09 11.63
N VAL A 21 3.65 -16.34 12.02
CA VAL A 21 3.10 -16.67 13.35
C VAL A 21 4.19 -16.35 14.37
N SER A 22 4.14 -15.14 14.93
CA SER A 22 5.02 -14.73 16.01
C SER A 22 4.70 -15.56 17.25
N GLY A 23 5.58 -16.48 17.61
CA GLY A 23 5.47 -17.22 18.87
C GLY A 23 5.50 -16.26 20.08
N PRO A 24 4.81 -16.58 21.18
CA PRO A 24 4.67 -15.66 22.31
C PRO A 24 6.03 -15.34 22.95
N GLY A 25 6.34 -14.04 23.07
CA GLY A 25 7.37 -13.54 24.01
C GLY A 25 8.63 -12.88 23.44
N GLN A 26 8.81 -12.69 22.13
CA GLN A 26 9.97 -11.93 21.61
C GLN A 26 9.77 -10.41 21.57
N LEU A 27 10.01 -9.75 22.71
CA LEU A 27 10.40 -8.34 22.72
C LEU A 27 11.78 -8.17 22.08
N ILE A 28 11.91 -7.32 21.07
CA ILE A 28 13.24 -6.90 20.61
C ILE A 28 13.76 -5.81 21.55
N THR A 29 14.74 -6.14 22.39
CA THR A 29 15.54 -5.15 23.12
C THR A 29 16.70 -4.65 22.26
N ALA A 30 16.37 -4.00 21.14
CA ALA A 30 17.34 -3.30 20.30
C ALA A 30 17.68 -1.94 20.91
N GLN A 31 18.90 -1.46 20.70
CA GLN A 31 19.21 -0.05 20.90
C GLN A 31 18.44 0.74 19.85
N ALA A 32 17.63 1.71 20.28
CA ALA A 32 17.02 2.67 19.37
C ALA A 32 18.13 3.35 18.57
N VAL A 33 18.14 3.13 17.26
CA VAL A 33 19.10 3.78 16.37
C VAL A 33 18.58 5.20 16.16
N GLY A 34 19.42 6.21 16.41
CA GLY A 34 19.07 7.58 16.07
C GLY A 34 18.78 7.66 14.57
N GLN A 35 17.66 8.27 14.20
CA GLN A 35 17.23 8.38 12.81
C GLN A 35 18.35 8.98 11.96
N GLN A 36 18.97 8.16 11.10
CA GLN A 36 19.99 8.61 10.17
C GLN A 36 19.40 8.74 8.77
N SER A 37 19.78 9.86 8.15
CA SER A 37 19.67 10.19 6.73
C SER A 37 19.62 8.96 5.83
N GLY A 38 18.53 8.83 5.08
CA GLY A 38 18.47 7.88 3.98
C GLY A 38 19.38 8.31 2.83
N SER A 39 19.62 7.40 1.88
CA SER A 39 20.41 7.71 0.69
C SER A 39 19.73 8.81 -0.14
N GLU A 40 20.57 9.58 -0.80
CA GLU A 40 20.18 10.80 -1.48
C GLU A 40 19.70 10.50 -2.92
N THR A 41 18.41 10.67 -3.15
CA THR A 41 17.79 10.58 -4.47
C THR A 41 18.17 11.81 -5.32
N VAL A 42 18.53 11.55 -6.59
CA VAL A 42 18.90 12.61 -7.56
C VAL A 42 18.07 12.47 -8.84
N ILE A 43 17.04 13.30 -8.95
CA ILE A 43 16.26 13.48 -10.17
C ILE A 43 16.98 14.46 -11.08
N ASN A 44 16.96 14.20 -12.37
CA ASN A 44 17.46 15.05 -13.43
C ASN A 44 16.55 14.86 -14.66
N LYS A 45 16.95 15.40 -15.82
CA LYS A 45 16.09 15.35 -17.01
C LYS A 45 15.83 13.95 -17.60
N ASP A 46 16.70 12.99 -17.32
CA ASP A 46 16.65 11.66 -17.95
C ASP A 46 15.81 10.65 -17.15
N ASN A 47 15.51 10.93 -15.87
CA ASN A 47 14.69 10.10 -14.96
C ASN A 47 13.49 10.86 -14.34
N PHE A 48 13.16 12.07 -14.81
CA PHE A 48 12.07 12.89 -14.25
C PHE A 48 10.72 12.15 -14.23
N GLU A 49 10.37 11.45 -15.31
CA GLU A 49 9.09 10.74 -15.46
C GLU A 49 8.98 9.50 -14.55
N ASP A 50 10.08 9.00 -13.99
CA ASP A 50 10.06 7.91 -13.01
C ASP A 50 9.58 8.42 -11.63
N TYR A 51 9.90 9.68 -11.31
CA TYR A 51 9.68 10.28 -9.99
C TYR A 51 8.56 11.32 -9.93
N PHE A 52 8.05 11.81 -11.06
CA PHE A 52 6.97 12.81 -11.09
C PHE A 52 5.74 12.30 -11.86
N THR A 53 4.58 12.40 -11.22
CA THR A 53 3.27 12.23 -11.89
C THR A 53 2.82 13.59 -12.46
N LEU A 54 2.47 13.62 -13.75
CA LEU A 54 1.84 14.79 -14.38
C LEU A 54 0.31 14.72 -14.20
N THR A 55 -0.31 15.82 -13.81
CA THR A 55 -1.76 15.92 -13.62
C THR A 55 -2.29 17.27 -14.09
N ASN A 56 -3.54 17.31 -14.55
CA ASN A 56 -4.29 18.52 -14.85
C ASN A 56 -5.50 18.65 -13.91
N HIS A 57 -5.73 19.85 -13.38
CA HIS A 57 -6.91 20.11 -12.57
C HIS A 57 -8.09 20.47 -13.46
N VAL A 58 -8.89 19.47 -13.84
CA VAL A 58 -10.11 19.66 -14.64
C VAL A 58 -11.29 19.87 -13.69
N ASP A 59 -11.73 21.12 -13.59
CA ASP A 59 -12.88 21.54 -12.77
C ASP A 59 -13.90 22.33 -13.61
N SER A 60 -14.96 22.85 -12.97
CA SER A 60 -15.98 23.67 -13.64
C SER A 60 -15.48 25.02 -14.16
N THR A 61 -14.27 25.45 -13.78
CA THR A 61 -13.58 26.66 -14.22
C THR A 61 -12.44 26.40 -15.21
N HIS A 62 -11.93 25.16 -15.30
CA HIS A 62 -10.88 24.73 -16.23
C HIS A 62 -11.29 23.47 -17.03
N PRO A 63 -12.47 23.47 -17.71
CA PRO A 63 -12.99 22.28 -18.39
C PRO A 63 -12.18 21.86 -19.62
N THR A 64 -11.26 22.72 -20.08
CA THR A 64 -10.40 22.53 -21.25
C THR A 64 -8.91 22.41 -20.88
N ALA A 65 -8.59 22.22 -19.60
CA ALA A 65 -7.22 22.07 -19.14
C ALA A 65 -6.54 20.85 -19.79
N GLN A 66 -5.50 21.09 -20.58
CA GLN A 66 -4.69 20.05 -21.17
C GLN A 66 -3.70 19.48 -20.15
N LEU A 67 -3.35 18.19 -20.29
CA LEU A 67 -2.33 17.57 -19.45
C LEU A 67 -0.96 18.23 -19.70
N PRO A 68 -0.16 18.52 -18.66
CA PRO A 68 1.23 18.95 -18.79
C PRO A 68 2.04 18.04 -19.72
N ARG A 69 3.05 18.60 -20.39
CA ARG A 69 3.96 17.85 -21.26
C ARG A 69 5.39 17.92 -20.73
N TYR A 70 6.09 16.80 -20.78
CA TYR A 70 7.51 16.72 -20.46
C TYR A 70 8.34 16.38 -21.70
N ASP A 71 9.48 17.05 -21.89
CA ASP A 71 10.48 16.68 -22.89
C ASP A 71 11.83 16.35 -22.23
N LYS A 72 12.10 15.05 -22.09
CA LYS A 72 13.36 14.52 -21.55
C LYS A 72 14.63 14.93 -22.31
N ASN A 73 14.51 15.32 -23.59
CA ASN A 73 15.67 15.76 -24.36
C ASN A 73 16.21 17.08 -23.81
N THR A 74 15.30 17.98 -23.42
CA THR A 74 15.59 19.36 -22.98
C THR A 74 15.47 19.56 -21.47
N GLY A 75 14.76 18.67 -20.77
CA GLY A 75 14.40 18.78 -19.36
C GLY A 75 13.19 19.67 -19.10
N ILE A 76 12.44 20.06 -20.13
CA ILE A 76 11.35 21.04 -20.02
C ILE A 76 10.03 20.34 -19.63
N LEU A 77 9.52 20.67 -18.45
CA LEU A 77 8.13 20.50 -18.05
C LEU A 77 7.34 21.74 -18.48
N THR A 78 6.36 21.56 -19.35
CA THR A 78 5.37 22.59 -19.68
C THR A 78 4.11 22.34 -18.88
N LEU A 79 3.85 23.20 -17.89
CA LEU A 79 2.74 23.09 -16.95
C LEU A 79 1.42 23.54 -17.62
N THR A 80 1.43 24.66 -18.35
CA THR A 80 0.27 25.12 -19.14
C THR A 80 0.70 25.59 -20.53
N PRO A 81 -0.08 25.31 -21.59
CA PRO A 81 0.07 25.96 -22.88
C PRO A 81 -0.39 27.44 -22.80
N ASN A 82 -0.09 28.23 -23.84
CA ASN A 82 -0.50 29.63 -23.99
C ASN A 82 -1.98 29.77 -24.37
N LEU A 83 -2.87 29.23 -23.55
CA LEU A 83 -4.33 29.21 -23.74
C LEU A 83 -5.07 29.55 -22.43
N GLN A 84 -6.31 29.99 -22.57
CA GLN A 84 -7.22 30.21 -21.45
C GLN A 84 -7.64 28.89 -20.78
N ASP A 85 -8.05 29.00 -19.52
CA ASP A 85 -8.70 27.95 -18.72
C ASP A 85 -7.89 26.64 -18.62
N GLN A 86 -6.59 26.77 -18.37
CA GLN A 86 -5.65 25.65 -18.16
C GLN A 86 -5.22 25.56 -16.71
N SER A 87 -5.07 24.35 -16.18
CA SER A 87 -4.43 24.12 -14.89
C SER A 87 -3.67 22.81 -14.91
N GLY A 88 -2.37 22.87 -14.60
CA GLY A 88 -1.45 21.76 -14.77
C GLY A 88 -0.38 21.72 -13.69
N SER A 89 -0.09 20.51 -13.20
CA SER A 89 0.88 20.28 -12.13
C SER A 89 1.75 19.04 -12.39
N ALA A 90 2.92 19.01 -11.78
CA ALA A 90 3.72 17.81 -11.60
C ALA A 90 3.94 17.56 -10.11
N THR A 91 3.58 16.37 -9.63
CA THR A 91 3.70 15.98 -8.23
C THR A 91 4.77 14.90 -8.07
N LEU A 92 5.63 15.06 -7.07
CA LEU A 92 6.64 14.05 -6.73
C LEU A 92 5.93 12.76 -6.29
N ASN A 93 6.50 11.61 -6.62
CA ASN A 93 5.98 10.28 -6.24
C ASN A 93 6.38 9.85 -4.82
N ASP A 94 7.36 10.54 -4.23
CA ASP A 94 7.92 10.30 -2.90
C ASP A 94 7.63 11.46 -1.95
N ARG A 95 8.07 11.32 -0.70
CA ARG A 95 8.17 12.43 0.25
C ARG A 95 9.62 12.88 0.42
N VAL A 96 9.79 14.18 0.54
CA VAL A 96 11.06 14.88 0.77
C VAL A 96 11.29 14.94 2.28
N SER A 97 12.30 14.23 2.79
CA SER A 97 12.76 14.38 4.18
C SER A 97 13.23 15.83 4.43
N LEU A 98 12.86 16.38 5.59
CA LEU A 98 13.37 17.63 6.13
C LEU A 98 14.38 17.43 7.27
N LYS A 99 14.77 16.18 7.55
CA LYS A 99 15.93 15.87 8.43
C LYS A 99 17.27 16.10 7.73
N ASP A 100 17.20 16.21 6.40
CA ASP A 100 18.32 16.25 5.47
C ASP A 100 18.21 17.50 4.60
N ASP A 101 19.34 18.01 4.12
CA ASP A 101 19.34 19.12 3.15
C ASP A 101 18.74 18.64 1.81
N PHE A 102 18.01 19.52 1.11
CA PHE A 102 17.56 19.27 -0.26
C PHE A 102 17.90 20.42 -1.19
N SER A 103 18.03 20.16 -2.49
CA SER A 103 18.33 21.16 -3.52
C SER A 103 17.59 20.88 -4.83
N LEU A 104 16.59 21.70 -5.16
CA LEU A 104 15.91 21.71 -6.47
C LEU A 104 16.47 22.87 -7.31
N LYS A 105 17.04 22.54 -8.46
CA LYS A 105 17.66 23.46 -9.41
C LYS A 105 17.02 23.32 -10.78
N GLY A 106 16.77 24.45 -11.42
CA GLY A 106 16.22 24.50 -12.76
C GLY A 106 16.11 25.92 -13.26
N SER A 107 15.19 26.13 -14.18
CA SER A 107 14.84 27.46 -14.70
C SER A 107 13.34 27.57 -14.95
N ILE A 108 12.76 28.75 -14.75
CA ILE A 108 11.36 29.04 -15.06
C ILE A 108 11.23 29.90 -16.32
N TYR A 109 10.15 29.68 -17.06
CA TYR A 109 9.65 30.59 -18.09
C TYR A 109 8.20 30.91 -17.75
N LEU A 110 7.94 32.20 -17.46
CA LEU A 110 6.65 32.69 -16.95
C LEU A 110 5.69 33.19 -18.04
N GLY A 111 6.12 33.17 -19.31
CA GLY A 111 5.31 33.59 -20.46
C GLY A 111 5.85 34.79 -21.21
N ASP A 112 4.93 35.53 -21.85
CA ASP A 112 5.22 36.69 -22.70
C ASP A 112 4.27 37.88 -22.44
N LYS A 113 3.40 37.78 -21.43
CA LYS A 113 2.38 38.78 -21.09
C LYS A 113 2.31 39.02 -19.59
N LEU A 114 1.92 40.23 -19.21
CA LEU A 114 1.41 40.59 -17.88
C LEU A 114 -0.10 40.79 -17.91
N ASP A 115 -0.74 40.76 -16.76
CA ASP A 115 -2.12 41.23 -16.54
C ASP A 115 -2.38 42.60 -17.20
N SER A 116 -1.46 43.53 -17.00
CA SER A 116 -1.48 44.89 -17.52
C SER A 116 -1.42 45.00 -19.04
N ALA A 117 -1.05 43.94 -19.78
CA ALA A 117 -1.10 43.95 -21.25
C ALA A 117 -2.53 44.06 -21.81
N TRP A 118 -3.55 43.72 -21.01
CA TRP A 118 -4.96 44.02 -21.32
C TRP A 118 -5.21 45.50 -21.63
N ASN A 119 -4.52 46.41 -20.93
CA ASN A 119 -4.70 47.86 -21.07
C ASN A 119 -4.27 48.37 -22.44
N GLU A 120 -3.39 47.66 -23.13
CA GLU A 120 -2.88 47.99 -24.46
C GLU A 120 -3.63 47.24 -25.58
N ARG A 121 -4.29 46.13 -25.24
CA ARG A 121 -4.82 45.16 -26.21
C ARG A 121 -6.35 45.08 -26.29
N HIS A 122 -7.10 45.50 -25.26
CA HIS A 122 -8.57 45.43 -25.26
C HIS A 122 -9.23 46.16 -26.44
N ASP A 123 -10.40 45.70 -26.90
CA ASP A 123 -11.19 46.44 -27.89
C ASP A 123 -11.72 47.75 -27.26
N PRO A 124 -11.32 48.94 -27.76
CA PRO A 124 -11.81 50.22 -27.24
C PRO A 124 -13.32 50.42 -27.46
N ASN A 125 -13.97 49.60 -28.29
CA ASN A 125 -15.42 49.62 -28.52
C ASN A 125 -16.17 48.58 -27.67
N ASN A 126 -15.47 47.60 -27.10
CA ASN A 126 -16.04 46.55 -26.25
C ASN A 126 -15.08 46.20 -25.10
N LEU A 127 -15.18 46.96 -24.01
CA LEU A 127 -14.39 46.78 -22.78
C LEU A 127 -14.62 45.42 -22.07
N TYR A 128 -15.51 44.57 -22.57
CA TYR A 128 -15.83 43.25 -22.05
C TYR A 128 -15.49 42.11 -23.04
N ASP A 129 -14.76 42.38 -24.12
CA ASP A 129 -14.39 41.34 -25.09
C ASP A 129 -13.29 40.42 -24.53
N THR A 130 -13.67 39.26 -24.01
CA THR A 130 -12.73 38.32 -23.39
C THR A 130 -11.96 37.44 -24.38
N SER A 131 -11.97 37.77 -25.68
CA SER A 131 -11.28 36.99 -26.71
C SER A 131 -9.75 36.93 -26.49
N PRO A 132 -9.09 35.78 -26.73
CA PRO A 132 -7.68 35.57 -26.40
C PRO A 132 -6.70 36.62 -26.94
N GLN A 133 -6.92 37.17 -28.13
CA GLN A 133 -6.01 38.17 -28.73
C GLN A 133 -5.91 39.48 -27.94
N PHE A 134 -6.91 39.77 -27.10
CA PHE A 134 -6.99 40.98 -26.30
C PHE A 134 -6.43 40.80 -24.88
N MET A 135 -6.25 39.55 -24.44
CA MET A 135 -5.94 39.22 -23.05
C MET A 135 -4.49 39.37 -22.65
N GLY A 136 -4.30 39.58 -21.34
CA GLY A 136 -3.00 39.63 -20.68
C GLY A 136 -2.50 38.25 -20.20
N GLY A 137 -1.45 38.29 -19.39
CA GLY A 137 -0.80 37.12 -18.81
C GLY A 137 -1.24 36.82 -17.37
N GLY A 138 -1.12 35.56 -17.00
CA GLY A 138 -1.48 34.99 -15.71
C GLY A 138 -1.42 33.45 -15.77
N ASP A 139 -1.54 32.75 -14.66
CA ASP A 139 -1.50 33.27 -13.29
C ASP A 139 -0.04 33.32 -12.80
N GLY A 140 0.72 32.24 -12.98
CA GLY A 140 2.12 32.10 -12.63
C GLY A 140 2.46 30.68 -12.16
N ILE A 141 3.73 30.44 -11.82
CA ILE A 141 4.24 29.12 -11.38
C ILE A 141 4.45 29.12 -9.87
N ALA A 142 4.03 28.07 -9.19
CA ALA A 142 4.28 27.87 -7.77
C ALA A 142 4.86 26.49 -7.45
N PHE A 143 5.59 26.43 -6.33
CA PHE A 143 6.24 25.24 -5.79
C PHE A 143 5.74 25.06 -4.36
N GLY A 144 4.92 24.03 -4.12
CA GLY A 144 4.28 23.76 -2.83
C GLY A 144 4.80 22.48 -2.18
N PHE A 145 5.21 22.58 -0.92
CA PHE A 145 5.53 21.47 -0.04
C PHE A 145 4.42 21.32 0.99
N HIS A 146 3.80 20.15 1.11
CA HIS A 146 2.71 19.90 2.06
C HIS A 146 2.85 18.57 2.81
N PRO A 147 2.33 18.47 4.06
CA PRO A 147 2.39 17.24 4.85
C PRO A 147 1.31 16.22 4.46
N GLY A 148 0.30 16.61 3.67
CA GLY A 148 -0.78 15.73 3.20
C GLY A 148 -0.35 14.63 2.21
N GLU A 149 -1.32 13.94 1.63
CA GLU A 149 -1.11 12.78 0.75
C GLU A 149 -0.37 13.13 -0.55
N ILE A 150 0.55 12.25 -0.97
CA ILE A 150 1.34 12.42 -2.19
C ILE A 150 0.40 12.55 -3.41
N GLY A 151 0.64 13.54 -4.26
CA GLY A 151 -0.19 13.81 -5.44
C GLY A 151 -1.33 14.81 -5.21
N THR A 152 -1.61 15.21 -3.96
CA THR A 152 -2.53 16.31 -3.67
C THR A 152 -2.00 17.62 -4.25
N ILE A 153 -2.88 18.43 -4.81
CA ILE A 153 -2.58 19.79 -5.31
C ILE A 153 -3.57 20.79 -4.71
N GLY A 154 -3.14 22.05 -4.51
CA GLY A 154 -4.04 23.13 -4.10
C GLY A 154 -4.91 23.64 -5.26
N TYR A 155 -5.79 24.58 -4.96
CA TYR A 155 -6.67 25.22 -5.94
C TYR A 155 -5.90 26.15 -6.89
N SER A 156 -6.34 26.21 -8.15
CA SER A 156 -5.80 27.05 -9.22
C SER A 156 -6.08 28.55 -9.04
N GLY A 157 -5.80 29.39 -10.05
CA GLY A 157 -5.99 30.85 -9.97
C GLY A 157 -5.16 31.47 -8.85
N ALA A 158 -5.76 32.37 -8.06
CA ALA A 158 -5.11 33.11 -6.97
C ALA A 158 -4.45 32.22 -5.88
N ASN A 159 -4.90 30.98 -5.73
CA ASN A 159 -4.33 30.01 -4.78
C ASN A 159 -3.17 29.19 -5.39
N MET A 160 -2.93 29.30 -6.71
CA MET A 160 -1.75 28.85 -7.47
C MET A 160 -1.29 27.40 -7.21
N GLY A 161 -2.20 26.49 -6.89
CA GLY A 161 -1.85 25.10 -6.59
C GLY A 161 -1.25 24.88 -5.19
N ILE A 162 -1.21 25.91 -4.34
CA ILE A 162 -0.76 25.83 -2.94
C ILE A 162 -1.93 26.01 -1.97
N GLY A 163 -2.77 27.04 -2.16
CA GLY A 163 -3.93 27.28 -1.29
C GLY A 163 -4.92 26.12 -1.35
N GLY A 164 -5.41 25.69 -0.18
CA GLY A 164 -6.21 24.46 0.00
C GLY A 164 -5.40 23.30 0.56
N LEU A 165 -4.09 23.24 0.29
CA LEU A 165 -3.18 22.34 1.01
C LEU A 165 -3.05 22.83 2.46
N LYS A 166 -3.21 21.95 3.45
CA LYS A 166 -3.15 22.31 4.88
C LYS A 166 -1.72 22.26 5.40
N ASN A 167 -1.34 23.21 6.26
CA ASN A 167 0.00 23.32 6.88
C ASN A 167 1.16 23.29 5.86
N ALA A 168 0.91 23.75 4.64
CA ALA A 168 1.86 23.77 3.55
C ALA A 168 2.76 25.02 3.61
N PHE A 169 3.91 24.94 2.97
CA PHE A 169 4.75 26.07 2.64
C PHE A 169 5.13 26.01 1.16
N GLY A 170 5.56 27.13 0.60
CA GLY A 170 5.98 27.15 -0.79
C GLY A 170 6.39 28.51 -1.27
N TYR A 171 6.65 28.60 -2.57
CA TYR A 171 7.04 29.83 -3.24
C TYR A 171 6.19 30.03 -4.49
N LYS A 172 5.66 31.24 -4.69
CA LYS A 172 4.97 31.61 -5.94
C LYS A 172 5.77 32.64 -6.74
N PHE A 173 5.86 32.42 -8.04
CA PHE A 173 6.30 33.38 -9.06
C PHE A 173 5.05 33.82 -9.82
N ASP A 174 4.53 34.97 -9.43
CA ASP A 174 3.21 35.45 -9.78
C ASP A 174 3.28 36.49 -10.90
N THR A 175 2.35 36.42 -11.84
CA THR A 175 2.23 37.32 -13.00
C THR A 175 0.86 37.99 -13.10
N PHE A 176 -0.06 37.72 -12.17
CA PHE A 176 -1.42 38.26 -12.16
C PHE A 176 -1.78 38.77 -10.76
N TYR A 177 -2.03 40.07 -10.61
CA TYR A 177 -2.42 40.60 -9.31
C TYR A 177 -3.87 40.22 -8.93
N ASN A 178 -4.06 39.58 -7.77
CA ASN A 178 -5.38 39.33 -7.19
C ASN A 178 -5.75 40.31 -6.05
N LEU A 179 -7.00 40.80 -6.01
CA LEU A 179 -7.54 41.46 -4.80
C LEU A 179 -7.70 40.47 -3.64
N PRO A 180 -7.71 40.93 -2.37
CA PRO A 180 -8.14 40.11 -1.26
C PRO A 180 -9.60 39.71 -1.43
N THR A 181 -9.85 38.40 -1.42
CA THR A 181 -11.20 37.82 -1.49
C THR A 181 -11.44 37.02 -0.20
N PRO A 182 -12.41 37.40 0.64
CA PRO A 182 -12.77 36.58 1.80
C PRO A 182 -13.41 35.28 1.33
N GLY A 183 -13.17 34.18 2.06
CA GLY A 183 -13.84 32.90 1.78
C GLY A 183 -15.36 33.00 1.98
N ASP A 184 -16.13 32.55 0.99
CA ASP A 184 -17.59 32.48 1.05
C ASP A 184 -18.05 31.01 1.03
N PRO A 185 -18.69 30.48 2.09
CA PRO A 185 -19.23 29.13 2.09
C PRO A 185 -20.17 28.80 0.91
N ASN A 186 -20.79 29.81 0.28
CA ASN A 186 -21.65 29.68 -0.90
C ASN A 186 -20.91 29.95 -2.22
N GLY A 187 -19.58 30.04 -2.17
CA GLY A 187 -18.73 30.28 -3.33
C GLY A 187 -19.02 29.29 -4.47
N LYS A 188 -18.97 29.81 -5.70
CA LYS A 188 -19.29 29.09 -6.94
C LYS A 188 -18.43 27.83 -7.17
N ASP A 189 -17.23 27.80 -6.60
CA ASP A 189 -16.25 26.73 -6.64
C ASP A 189 -15.46 26.70 -5.32
N GLU A 190 -14.56 25.73 -5.15
CA GLU A 190 -13.80 25.54 -3.90
C GLU A 190 -12.75 26.63 -3.66
N ASN A 191 -12.19 27.20 -4.73
CA ASN A 191 -11.24 28.30 -4.69
C ASN A 191 -11.89 29.56 -4.08
N HIS A 192 -13.13 29.88 -4.47
CA HIS A 192 -13.90 31.00 -3.90
C HIS A 192 -14.47 30.68 -2.51
N ARG A 193 -14.64 29.40 -2.15
CA ARG A 193 -15.00 29.00 -0.77
C ARG A 193 -13.85 29.19 0.20
N LEU A 194 -12.62 28.93 -0.25
CA LEU A 194 -11.42 29.24 0.52
C LEU A 194 -11.17 30.76 0.60
N GLY A 195 -11.29 31.45 -0.54
CA GLY A 195 -10.80 32.82 -0.69
C GLY A 195 -9.27 32.85 -0.76
N TRP A 196 -8.70 34.06 -0.72
CA TRP A 196 -7.25 34.26 -0.78
C TRP A 196 -6.84 35.64 -0.25
N GLN A 197 -5.62 35.73 0.27
CA GLN A 197 -5.00 37.03 0.59
C GLN A 197 -4.74 37.81 -0.70
N GLY A 198 -5.00 39.12 -0.67
CA GLY A 198 -4.71 40.00 -1.79
C GLY A 198 -3.22 40.19 -2.02
N ASP A 199 -2.84 40.40 -3.28
CA ASP A 199 -1.46 40.61 -3.68
C ASP A 199 -0.95 42.02 -3.38
N PRO A 200 0.38 42.23 -3.39
CA PRO A 200 0.98 43.46 -2.92
C PRO A 200 0.91 44.50 -4.04
N THR A 201 0.37 45.68 -3.74
CA THR A 201 0.37 46.80 -4.70
C THR A 201 1.71 47.52 -4.63
N SER A 202 2.38 47.66 -5.77
CA SER A 202 3.56 48.52 -5.88
C SER A 202 3.12 50.00 -5.94
N LEU A 203 2.79 50.60 -4.79
CA LEU A 203 2.41 52.02 -4.67
C LEU A 203 3.53 53.02 -5.05
N ASN A 204 4.73 52.52 -5.39
CA ASN A 204 5.96 53.30 -5.56
C ASN A 204 6.59 53.20 -6.98
N ASP A 205 5.88 52.73 -8.01
CA ASP A 205 6.34 52.90 -9.40
C ASP A 205 5.88 54.25 -9.97
N PRO A 206 6.77 55.27 -10.11
CA PRO A 206 6.39 56.58 -10.63
C PRO A 206 6.13 56.59 -12.15
N SER A 207 6.43 55.50 -12.88
CA SER A 207 6.10 55.35 -14.30
C SER A 207 4.66 54.88 -14.53
N ARG A 208 4.04 54.27 -13.52
CA ARG A 208 2.65 53.84 -13.50
C ARG A 208 1.83 54.82 -12.65
N PRO A 209 1.17 55.84 -13.26
CA PRO A 209 0.35 56.76 -12.50
C PRO A 209 -0.74 55.98 -11.75
N ASN A 210 -0.89 56.25 -10.45
CA ASN A 210 -1.83 55.58 -9.55
C ASN A 210 -3.21 55.34 -10.21
N LEU A 211 -3.43 54.11 -10.71
CA LEU A 211 -4.61 53.75 -11.50
C LEU A 211 -5.90 53.64 -10.66
N GLY A 212 -5.82 53.89 -9.35
CA GLY A 212 -6.94 53.85 -8.42
C GLY A 212 -7.36 52.42 -8.08
N ILE A 213 -8.55 52.30 -7.48
CA ILE A 213 -9.21 51.00 -7.33
C ILE A 213 -9.65 50.58 -8.73
N PRO A 214 -9.10 49.49 -9.31
CA PRO A 214 -9.42 49.12 -10.67
C PRO A 214 -10.88 48.66 -10.75
N THR A 215 -11.51 49.12 -11.81
CA THR A 215 -12.85 48.71 -12.21
C THR A 215 -12.75 48.17 -13.63
N TRP A 216 -13.64 47.24 -14.01
CA TRP A 216 -13.68 46.69 -15.38
C TRP A 216 -13.53 47.76 -16.50
N PRO A 217 -14.11 48.98 -16.38
CA PRO A 217 -13.95 50.04 -17.39
C PRO A 217 -12.59 50.77 -17.44
N THR A 218 -11.71 50.62 -16.44
CA THR A 218 -10.43 51.37 -16.36
C THR A 218 -9.18 50.53 -16.67
N GLY A 219 -9.34 49.19 -16.70
CA GLY A 219 -8.31 48.24 -17.13
C GLY A 219 -7.19 47.96 -16.11
N GLY A 220 -6.81 46.68 -16.03
CA GLY A 220 -5.48 46.21 -15.59
C GLY A 220 -5.09 46.50 -14.14
N TRP A 221 -4.91 45.43 -13.37
CA TRP A 221 -4.36 45.54 -12.02
C TRP A 221 -2.93 46.11 -12.08
N PRO A 222 -2.53 47.00 -11.15
CA PRO A 222 -1.19 47.60 -11.13
C PRO A 222 -0.15 46.65 -10.50
N GLY A 223 -0.11 45.40 -10.98
CA GLY A 223 0.86 44.39 -10.56
C GLY A 223 2.18 44.51 -11.31
N THR A 224 3.29 44.51 -10.58
CA THR A 224 4.58 44.04 -11.08
C THR A 224 4.62 42.53 -10.81
N PRO A 225 5.06 41.67 -11.75
CA PRO A 225 5.22 40.25 -11.48
C PRO A 225 6.20 40.07 -10.32
N PHE A 226 5.98 39.13 -9.41
CA PHE A 226 6.76 39.04 -8.17
C PHE A 226 7.05 37.61 -7.75
N GLY A 227 8.15 37.42 -7.01
CA GLY A 227 8.46 36.19 -6.29
C GLY A 227 8.22 36.37 -4.80
N THR A 228 7.60 35.39 -4.14
CA THR A 228 7.44 35.42 -2.68
C THR A 228 7.21 34.04 -2.06
N PHE A 229 7.59 33.87 -0.79
CA PHE A 229 7.21 32.70 0.00
C PHE A 229 5.76 32.81 0.50
N VAL A 230 5.11 31.66 0.66
CA VAL A 230 3.75 31.51 1.20
C VAL A 230 3.69 30.39 2.25
N LYS A 231 2.79 30.54 3.24
CA LYS A 231 2.37 29.48 4.17
C LYS A 231 0.84 29.33 4.09
N THR A 232 0.34 28.12 4.33
CA THR A 232 -1.10 27.88 4.54
C THR A 232 -1.39 27.49 5.99
N ASN A 233 -2.63 27.76 6.44
CA ASN A 233 -3.07 27.33 7.78
C ASN A 233 -3.39 25.82 7.84
N GLY A 234 -3.57 25.30 9.06
CA GLY A 234 -3.96 23.90 9.28
C GLY A 234 -5.46 23.61 9.15
N ASP A 235 -6.31 24.64 9.22
CA ASP A 235 -7.76 24.46 9.27
C ASP A 235 -8.34 24.11 7.89
N ASN A 236 -8.08 24.96 6.90
CA ASN A 236 -8.66 24.89 5.56
C ASN A 236 -7.64 25.14 4.43
N GLY A 237 -6.36 25.32 4.76
CA GLY A 237 -5.30 25.59 3.78
C GLY A 237 -5.31 27.02 3.23
N PHE A 238 -5.89 27.99 3.95
CA PHE A 238 -5.91 29.38 3.49
C PHE A 238 -4.49 29.93 3.35
N MET A 239 -4.13 30.39 2.15
CA MET A 239 -2.77 30.83 1.81
C MET A 239 -2.52 32.27 2.22
N THR A 240 -1.36 32.50 2.82
CA THR A 240 -0.84 33.82 3.18
C THR A 240 0.62 33.98 2.79
N ARG A 241 1.00 35.20 2.41
CA ARG A 241 2.37 35.59 2.07
C ARG A 241 3.25 35.66 3.32
N VAL A 242 4.51 35.24 3.20
CA VAL A 242 5.51 35.44 4.25
C VAL A 242 6.07 36.86 4.16
N ASN A 243 5.82 37.65 5.19
CA ASN A 243 6.26 39.05 5.26
C ASN A 243 7.77 39.19 5.06
N GLY A 244 8.20 40.22 4.32
CA GLY A 244 9.61 40.50 4.05
C GLY A 244 10.23 39.67 2.92
N THR A 245 9.50 38.71 2.33
CA THR A 245 9.99 37.85 1.24
C THR A 245 9.50 38.26 -0.16
N LEU A 246 8.94 39.45 -0.30
CA LEU A 246 8.45 39.94 -1.59
C LEU A 246 9.59 40.55 -2.39
N ASN A 247 9.81 40.07 -3.62
CA ASN A 247 10.68 40.74 -4.59
C ASN A 247 9.98 40.85 -5.96
N ASP A 248 10.01 42.05 -6.53
CA ASP A 248 9.56 42.28 -7.90
C ASP A 248 10.51 41.59 -8.91
N LEU A 249 9.95 40.96 -9.94
CA LEU A 249 10.67 40.41 -11.08
C LEU A 249 10.78 41.49 -12.16
N ASP A 250 11.97 41.70 -12.74
CA ASP A 250 12.17 42.63 -13.86
C ASP A 250 11.42 42.14 -15.11
N PRO A 251 10.32 42.80 -15.55
CA PRO A 251 9.51 42.33 -16.67
C PRO A 251 10.29 42.29 -17.99
N SER A 252 11.36 43.08 -18.12
CA SER A 252 12.19 43.12 -19.34
C SER A 252 13.06 41.88 -19.52
N LEU A 253 13.29 41.13 -18.43
CA LEU A 253 14.08 39.88 -18.42
C LEU A 253 13.20 38.64 -18.60
N ILE A 254 11.95 38.67 -18.13
CA ILE A 254 11.03 37.52 -18.21
C ILE A 254 9.97 37.58 -19.33
N LEU A 255 9.52 38.77 -19.77
CA LEU A 255 8.29 38.91 -20.59
C LEU A 255 8.46 39.77 -21.85
N ASN A 256 9.69 40.16 -22.20
CA ASN A 256 9.95 40.93 -23.42
C ASN A 256 9.78 40.05 -24.68
N SER A 257 9.24 40.61 -25.77
CA SER A 257 9.11 39.95 -27.09
C SER A 257 10.43 39.37 -27.63
N SER A 258 11.59 39.87 -27.21
CA SER A 258 12.90 39.29 -27.56
C SER A 258 13.19 37.95 -26.88
N VAL A 259 12.57 37.67 -25.73
CA VAL A 259 12.73 36.41 -24.96
C VAL A 259 11.51 35.50 -25.03
N ALA A 260 10.36 36.01 -25.49
CA ALA A 260 9.13 35.25 -25.70
C ALA A 260 9.37 34.02 -26.61
N ARG A 261 8.89 32.84 -26.20
CA ARG A 261 8.96 31.59 -26.96
C ARG A 261 7.88 31.53 -28.03
N ASN A 262 8.21 31.00 -29.20
CA ASN A 262 7.24 30.78 -30.28
C ASN A 262 6.25 29.65 -29.90
N THR A 263 4.95 29.84 -30.15
CA THR A 263 3.91 28.83 -29.86
C THR A 263 3.14 28.38 -31.09
N GLY A 264 2.71 27.12 -31.09
CA GLY A 264 1.77 26.55 -32.06
C GLY A 264 0.33 27.03 -31.85
N SER A 265 -0.56 26.67 -32.78
CA SER A 265 -2.00 26.96 -32.68
C SER A 265 -2.71 26.21 -31.55
N ASP A 266 -2.07 25.17 -31.01
CA ASP A 266 -2.47 24.41 -29.83
C ASP A 266 -1.94 25.01 -28.52
N GLY A 267 -1.26 26.16 -28.59
CA GLY A 267 -0.69 26.90 -27.46
C GLY A 267 0.61 26.33 -26.91
N TRP A 268 1.09 25.20 -27.42
CA TRP A 268 2.33 24.58 -26.98
C TRP A 268 3.54 25.22 -27.64
N ASP A 269 4.69 25.03 -27.01
CA ASP A 269 5.98 25.52 -27.49
C ASP A 269 6.35 24.90 -28.85
N ALA A 270 6.68 25.75 -29.81
CA ALA A 270 7.13 25.39 -31.16
C ALA A 270 8.55 25.91 -31.44
N GLU A 271 9.24 26.46 -30.44
CA GLU A 271 10.59 27.00 -30.55
C GLU A 271 11.65 25.88 -30.59
N ILE A 272 12.64 26.02 -31.47
CA ILE A 272 13.75 25.04 -31.58
C ILE A 272 14.86 25.30 -30.55
N ASP A 273 14.94 26.51 -29.98
CA ASP A 273 15.87 26.86 -28.90
C ASP A 273 15.25 26.55 -27.51
N PRO A 274 15.70 25.52 -26.79
CA PRO A 274 15.16 25.17 -25.48
C PRO A 274 15.66 26.05 -24.33
N GLN A 275 16.62 26.98 -24.58
CA GLN A 275 17.15 27.87 -23.54
C GLN A 275 16.50 29.27 -23.58
N LYS A 276 15.85 29.63 -24.69
CA LYS A 276 15.23 30.95 -24.89
C LYS A 276 14.22 31.30 -23.79
N GLY A 277 14.46 32.42 -23.10
CA GLY A 277 13.57 32.99 -22.09
C GLY A 277 13.59 32.31 -20.71
N PHE A 278 14.31 31.20 -20.54
CA PHE A 278 14.42 30.54 -19.24
C PHE A 278 15.30 31.34 -18.27
N VAL A 279 14.80 31.53 -17.05
CA VAL A 279 15.49 32.21 -15.94
C VAL A 279 15.83 31.20 -14.83
N PRO A 280 17.10 31.02 -14.46
CA PRO A 280 17.49 30.05 -13.44
C PRO A 280 16.92 30.36 -12.05
N VAL A 281 16.50 29.29 -11.37
CA VAL A 281 16.01 29.30 -9.99
C VAL A 281 16.56 28.11 -9.22
N GLU A 282 16.95 28.35 -7.97
CA GLU A 282 17.37 27.29 -7.04
C GLU A 282 16.59 27.39 -5.73
N PHE A 283 16.08 26.25 -5.25
CA PHE A 283 15.48 26.06 -3.95
C PHE A 283 16.40 25.17 -3.13
N ASN A 284 16.93 25.67 -2.02
CA ASN A 284 17.83 24.92 -1.15
C ASN A 284 17.26 24.90 0.27
N TYR A 285 17.19 23.74 0.90
CA TYR A 285 16.79 23.60 2.29
C TYR A 285 17.98 23.16 3.15
N HIS A 286 18.10 23.76 4.34
CA HIS A 286 19.18 23.52 5.28
C HIS A 286 18.64 22.98 6.60
N ALA A 287 18.72 21.66 6.79
CA ALA A 287 18.13 20.93 7.90
C ALA A 287 18.59 21.45 9.27
N ASN A 288 19.89 21.75 9.41
CA ASN A 288 20.48 22.29 10.65
C ASN A 288 19.88 23.64 11.13
N SER A 289 19.08 24.31 10.29
CA SER A 289 18.46 25.61 10.59
C SER A 289 16.98 25.68 10.23
N HIS A 290 16.40 24.60 9.71
CA HIS A 290 15.06 24.55 9.13
C HIS A 290 14.75 25.75 8.21
N LYS A 291 15.70 26.14 7.36
CA LYS A 291 15.54 27.24 6.41
C LYS A 291 15.43 26.77 4.98
N VAL A 292 14.44 27.28 4.25
CA VAL A 292 14.36 27.21 2.79
C VAL A 292 14.90 28.53 2.22
N VAL A 293 15.80 28.43 1.26
CA VAL A 293 16.45 29.55 0.56
C VAL A 293 16.13 29.44 -0.92
N VAL A 294 15.47 30.46 -1.47
CA VAL A 294 15.15 30.57 -2.90
C VAL A 294 16.04 31.62 -3.53
N VAL A 295 16.86 31.20 -4.48
CA VAL A 295 17.73 32.07 -5.29
C VAL A 295 17.14 32.17 -6.69
N TYR A 296 16.70 33.36 -7.06
CA TYR A 296 16.20 33.67 -8.40
C TYR A 296 17.26 34.47 -9.16
N ASN A 297 17.74 33.93 -10.28
CA ASN A 297 18.86 34.50 -11.05
C ASN A 297 18.37 35.08 -12.39
N GLY A 298 17.65 36.20 -12.34
CA GLY A 298 17.08 36.91 -13.51
C GLY A 298 18.04 37.27 -14.66
N GLY A 299 19.35 37.10 -14.51
CA GLY A 299 20.36 37.50 -15.49
C GLY A 299 21.02 36.33 -16.22
N VAL A 300 20.52 35.97 -17.41
CA VAL A 300 21.29 35.14 -18.35
C VAL A 300 22.39 36.01 -18.99
N ASN A 301 23.62 35.52 -19.07
CA ASN A 301 24.78 36.14 -19.71
C ASN A 301 25.18 37.56 -19.20
N ASN A 302 26.00 37.60 -18.14
CA ASN A 302 26.76 38.81 -17.70
C ASN A 302 25.95 40.05 -17.27
N ARG A 303 24.66 39.91 -16.90
CA ARG A 303 23.87 40.99 -16.27
C ARG A 303 23.73 40.78 -14.76
N ALA A 304 24.73 41.23 -14.00
CA ALA A 304 24.84 41.06 -12.55
C ALA A 304 23.90 41.97 -11.70
N ALA A 305 22.64 42.15 -12.12
CA ALA A 305 21.76 43.17 -11.54
C ALA A 305 20.25 42.81 -11.44
N GLY A 306 19.84 41.58 -11.79
CA GLY A 306 18.40 41.21 -11.89
C GLY A 306 17.96 40.01 -11.05
N GLY A 307 18.76 39.57 -10.07
CA GLY A 307 18.45 38.42 -9.21
C GLY A 307 18.31 38.80 -7.74
N PHE A 308 17.68 37.92 -6.96
CA PHE A 308 17.50 38.07 -5.51
C PHE A 308 17.58 36.72 -4.79
N THR A 309 17.80 36.78 -3.48
CA THR A 309 17.72 35.63 -2.58
C THR A 309 16.66 35.91 -1.52
N ASN A 310 15.72 34.98 -1.37
CA ASN A 310 14.75 34.95 -0.29
C ASN A 310 15.08 33.81 0.67
N GLU A 311 14.77 33.98 1.95
CA GLU A 311 14.86 32.93 2.96
C GLU A 311 13.56 32.85 3.79
N MET A 312 13.27 31.65 4.29
CA MET A 312 12.07 31.34 5.07
C MET A 312 12.38 30.30 6.13
N ASP A 313 11.98 30.58 7.37
CA ASP A 313 12.01 29.62 8.47
C ASP A 313 10.77 28.70 8.40
N VAL A 314 11.03 27.40 8.31
CA VAL A 314 10.03 26.33 8.25
C VAL A 314 10.07 25.42 9.49
N SER A 315 10.64 25.88 10.62
CA SER A 315 10.66 25.14 11.89
C SER A 315 9.26 24.73 12.36
N ASP A 316 8.26 25.61 12.22
CA ASP A 316 6.86 25.31 12.56
C ASP A 316 6.28 24.18 11.68
N GLN A 317 6.70 24.12 10.41
CA GLN A 317 6.26 23.10 9.46
C GLN A 317 6.97 21.77 9.76
N PHE A 318 8.27 21.81 10.03
CA PHE A 318 9.05 20.65 10.49
C PHE A 318 8.46 20.02 11.77
N ALA A 319 7.96 20.84 12.69
CA ALA A 319 7.29 20.37 13.90
C ALA A 319 5.92 19.72 13.65
N ILE A 320 5.31 19.90 12.46
CA ILE A 320 4.05 19.26 12.06
C ILE A 320 4.31 17.94 11.31
N SER A 321 5.36 17.89 10.49
CA SER A 321 5.82 16.67 9.83
C SER A 321 7.29 16.82 9.45
N GLU A 322 8.06 15.73 9.46
CA GLU A 322 9.48 15.76 9.13
C GLU A 322 9.74 15.35 7.67
N SER A 323 8.68 15.12 6.86
CA SER A 323 8.76 14.98 5.41
C SER A 323 7.53 15.55 4.71
N PHE A 324 7.70 16.02 3.47
CA PHE A 324 6.66 16.72 2.71
C PHE A 324 6.56 16.16 1.29
N ALA A 325 5.32 16.03 0.79
CA ALA A 325 5.07 15.87 -0.64
C ALA A 325 5.31 17.21 -1.36
N LEU A 326 5.71 17.14 -2.64
CA LEU A 326 6.03 18.29 -3.48
C LEU A 326 5.10 18.36 -4.71
N ALA A 327 4.51 19.53 -4.94
CA ALA A 327 3.77 19.87 -6.15
C ALA A 327 4.38 21.11 -6.83
N LEU A 328 4.61 21.01 -8.14
CA LEU A 328 4.91 22.13 -9.03
C LEU A 328 3.64 22.43 -9.83
N SER A 329 3.09 23.63 -9.75
CA SER A 329 1.77 23.95 -10.30
C SER A 329 1.76 25.26 -11.07
N ALA A 330 0.95 25.33 -12.12
CA ALA A 330 0.61 26.59 -12.80
C ALA A 330 -0.86 26.60 -13.25
N GLY A 331 -1.41 27.81 -13.38
CA GLY A 331 -2.79 28.06 -13.80
C GLY A 331 -2.87 29.13 -14.88
N THR A 332 -3.96 29.11 -15.64
CA THR A 332 -4.43 30.20 -16.50
C THR A 332 -5.96 30.26 -16.41
N GLY A 333 -6.50 31.48 -16.39
CA GLY A 333 -7.93 31.73 -16.57
C GLY A 333 -8.16 32.49 -17.87
N LEU A 334 -8.94 33.59 -17.79
CA LEU A 334 -9.05 34.56 -18.88
C LEU A 334 -7.69 35.17 -19.26
N PHE A 335 -6.80 35.31 -18.28
CA PHE A 335 -5.41 35.73 -18.41
C PHE A 335 -4.52 34.48 -18.44
N PHE A 336 -3.57 34.43 -19.37
CA PHE A 336 -2.86 33.18 -19.67
C PHE A 336 -1.44 33.38 -20.17
N ASN A 337 -0.57 32.41 -19.89
CA ASN A 337 0.80 32.33 -20.39
C ASN A 337 1.19 30.86 -20.65
N LEU A 338 2.09 30.64 -21.63
CA LEU A 338 2.90 29.43 -21.67
C LEU A 338 3.79 29.43 -20.42
N GLN A 339 3.61 28.45 -19.53
CA GLN A 339 4.31 28.38 -18.26
C GLN A 339 5.11 27.08 -18.17
N GLN A 340 6.42 27.20 -18.00
CA GLN A 340 7.35 26.07 -18.06
C GLN A 340 8.36 26.10 -16.92
N PHE A 341 8.68 24.93 -16.40
CA PHE A 341 9.85 24.69 -15.54
C PHE A 341 10.80 23.72 -16.26
N LYS A 342 12.05 24.12 -16.42
CA LYS A 342 13.11 23.25 -16.92
C LYS A 342 13.90 22.71 -15.73
N ILE A 343 13.86 21.40 -15.50
CA ILE A 343 14.64 20.78 -14.42
C ILE A 343 16.10 20.62 -14.85
N ASP A 344 17.02 21.04 -13.98
CA ASP A 344 18.44 20.69 -14.09
C ASP A 344 18.77 19.54 -13.12
N SER A 345 18.36 19.65 -11.84
CA SER A 345 18.41 18.55 -10.87
C SER A 345 17.50 18.77 -9.66
N PHE A 346 16.95 17.71 -9.06
CA PHE A 346 16.41 17.72 -7.70
C PHE A 346 17.12 16.66 -6.84
N ARG A 347 17.70 17.09 -5.73
CA ARG A 347 18.46 16.27 -4.78
C ARG A 347 17.75 16.30 -3.43
N TYR A 348 17.35 15.15 -2.89
CA TYR A 348 16.66 15.03 -1.60
C TYR A 348 16.84 13.63 -1.00
N THR A 349 16.57 13.47 0.29
CA THR A 349 16.45 12.16 0.93
C THR A 349 14.98 11.71 0.89
N GLY A 350 14.73 10.52 0.34
CA GLY A 350 13.40 9.92 0.23
C GLY A 350 12.87 9.38 1.56
N ALA A 351 11.56 9.57 1.80
CA ALA A 351 10.84 9.04 2.96
C ALA A 351 9.64 8.17 2.53
N LYS A 352 9.62 6.92 3.01
CA LYS A 352 8.49 5.99 2.93
C LYS A 352 7.47 6.30 4.04
N GLU A 353 6.22 5.88 3.85
CA GLU A 353 5.15 5.92 4.86
C GLU A 353 4.55 4.54 5.09
N MET A 354 4.06 4.28 6.30
CA MET A 354 3.37 3.04 6.65
C MET A 354 2.12 3.33 7.48
N THR A 355 0.98 2.73 7.10
CA THR A 355 -0.24 2.69 7.91
C THR A 355 -0.38 1.30 8.53
N ILE A 356 -0.61 1.26 9.85
CA ILE A 356 -0.84 0.03 10.61
C ILE A 356 -2.28 0.06 11.12
N GLN A 357 -3.06 -0.97 10.77
CA GLN A 357 -4.40 -1.21 11.28
C GLN A 357 -4.41 -2.42 12.21
N LYS A 358 -5.24 -2.35 13.25
CA LYS A 358 -5.45 -3.40 14.24
C LYS A 358 -6.87 -3.94 14.14
N LYS A 359 -6.99 -5.24 13.95
CA LYS A 359 -8.23 -6.01 13.99
C LYS A 359 -8.25 -6.93 15.21
N TRP A 360 -9.38 -6.96 15.88
CA TRP A 360 -9.69 -7.95 16.91
C TRP A 360 -10.55 -9.06 16.29
N LEU A 361 -10.19 -10.31 16.58
CA LEU A 361 -10.86 -11.54 16.18
C LEU A 361 -11.40 -12.22 17.45
N ASP A 362 -12.22 -11.46 18.17
CA ASP A 362 -12.94 -11.86 19.37
C ASP A 362 -14.36 -11.27 19.34
N ASP A 363 -15.29 -11.93 20.02
CA ASP A 363 -16.70 -11.52 20.10
C ASP A 363 -17.01 -10.60 21.30
N ASP A 364 -16.09 -10.46 22.27
CA ASP A 364 -16.29 -9.64 23.47
C ASP A 364 -15.29 -8.47 23.56
N PRO A 365 -15.73 -7.23 23.23
CA PRO A 365 -14.93 -6.03 23.41
C PRO A 365 -14.50 -5.71 24.86
N ALA A 366 -15.12 -6.32 25.88
CA ALA A 366 -14.79 -6.07 27.28
C ALA A 366 -13.45 -6.68 27.73
N GLU A 367 -13.00 -7.74 27.05
CA GLU A 367 -11.72 -8.43 27.34
C GLU A 367 -10.52 -7.84 26.56
N ARG A 368 -10.77 -6.81 25.73
CA ARG A 368 -9.72 -6.11 24.98
C ARG A 368 -8.96 -5.13 25.87
N PRO A 369 -7.63 -5.01 25.74
CA PRO A 369 -6.87 -3.94 26.40
C PRO A 369 -7.26 -2.57 25.82
N ASP A 370 -7.06 -1.50 26.60
CA ASP A 370 -7.30 -0.12 26.13
C ASP A 370 -6.45 0.25 24.89
N GLN A 371 -5.24 -0.33 24.80
CA GLN A 371 -4.26 -0.09 23.74
C GLN A 371 -3.30 -1.27 23.55
N ILE A 372 -2.62 -1.29 22.41
CA ILE A 372 -1.48 -2.15 22.08
C ILE A 372 -0.26 -1.29 21.71
N GLU A 373 0.92 -1.89 21.71
CA GLU A 373 2.16 -1.27 21.23
C GLU A 373 2.68 -2.04 20.01
N ALA A 374 2.96 -1.35 18.91
CA ALA A 374 3.52 -1.91 17.68
C ALA A 374 4.95 -1.36 17.45
N GLN A 375 5.90 -2.26 17.21
CA GLN A 375 7.31 -1.96 16.93
C GLN A 375 7.56 -1.98 15.41
N ILE A 376 8.10 -0.88 14.88
CA ILE A 376 8.51 -0.75 13.49
C ILE A 376 10.01 -1.04 13.42
N ILE A 377 10.39 -2.00 12.59
CA ILE A 377 11.75 -2.53 12.52
C ILE A 377 12.26 -2.38 11.08
N GLN A 378 13.40 -1.69 10.95
CA GLN A 378 14.19 -1.61 9.73
C GLN A 378 14.93 -2.94 9.49
N VAL A 379 14.95 -3.38 8.24
CA VAL A 379 15.64 -4.59 7.79
C VAL A 379 16.51 -4.26 6.57
N THR A 380 17.83 -4.38 6.72
CA THR A 380 18.79 -4.16 5.62
C THR A 380 18.74 -5.30 4.59
N GLN A 381 19.33 -5.12 3.40
CA GLN A 381 19.42 -6.19 2.39
C GLN A 381 20.19 -7.43 2.88
N SER A 382 21.10 -7.26 3.85
CA SER A 382 21.82 -8.37 4.50
C SER A 382 21.00 -9.07 5.61
N GLY A 383 19.80 -8.58 5.92
CA GLY A 383 18.88 -9.15 6.91
C GLY A 383 19.15 -8.72 8.35
N GLN A 384 19.81 -7.57 8.56
CA GLN A 384 20.02 -7.03 9.91
C GLN A 384 18.80 -6.22 10.36
N GLU A 385 18.28 -6.54 11.55
CA GLU A 385 17.09 -5.91 12.13
C GLU A 385 17.44 -4.82 13.13
N HIS A 386 16.83 -3.65 12.98
CA HIS A 386 16.99 -2.50 13.89
C HIS A 386 15.63 -1.93 14.27
N LEU A 387 15.37 -1.73 15.57
CA LEU A 387 14.15 -1.04 16.03
C LEU A 387 14.25 0.44 15.63
N PHE A 388 13.31 0.87 14.80
CA PHE A 388 13.21 2.25 14.31
C PHE A 388 12.29 3.08 15.21
N ASP A 389 11.10 2.57 15.50
CA ASP A 389 10.08 3.27 16.29
C ASP A 389 9.13 2.30 17.01
N GLN A 390 8.40 2.78 18.01
CA GLN A 390 7.32 2.05 18.68
C GLN A 390 6.11 2.98 18.87
N VAL A 391 4.95 2.53 18.40
CA VAL A 391 3.72 3.32 18.34
C VAL A 391 2.56 2.66 19.08
N THR A 392 1.77 3.46 19.79
CA THR A 392 0.56 3.03 20.48
C THR A 392 -0.65 3.01 19.52
N ILE A 393 -1.45 1.94 19.56
CA ILE A 393 -2.71 1.81 18.80
C ILE A 393 -3.85 1.50 19.78
N SER A 394 -4.99 2.19 19.69
CA SER A 394 -6.06 2.14 20.70
C SER A 394 -7.45 2.40 20.10
N ALA A 395 -8.50 2.24 20.90
CA ALA A 395 -9.85 2.62 20.48
C ALA A 395 -9.97 4.12 20.11
N ALA A 396 -9.14 5.00 20.71
CA ALA A 396 -9.19 6.45 20.49
C ALA A 396 -8.69 6.87 19.10
N ASN A 397 -7.78 6.09 18.48
CA ASN A 397 -7.36 6.28 17.09
C ASN A 397 -8.05 5.32 16.11
N ASN A 398 -9.24 4.80 16.48
CA ASN A 398 -10.01 3.82 15.71
C ASN A 398 -9.21 2.55 15.36
N TRP A 399 -8.30 2.13 16.26
CA TRP A 399 -7.42 0.99 16.06
C TRP A 399 -6.51 1.09 14.82
N GLN A 400 -6.07 2.30 14.48
CA GLN A 400 -5.14 2.53 13.36
C GLN A 400 -4.13 3.66 13.66
N THR A 401 -2.96 3.61 13.03
CA THR A 401 -1.96 4.68 13.08
C THR A 401 -1.19 4.76 11.76
N SER A 402 -0.55 5.90 11.49
CA SER A 402 0.32 6.10 10.33
C SER A 402 1.67 6.65 10.77
N ILE A 403 2.74 6.01 10.29
CA ILE A 403 4.13 6.34 10.52
C ILE A 403 4.66 6.97 9.24
N THR A 404 5.14 8.20 9.36
CA THR A 404 5.77 8.93 8.27
C THR A 404 7.29 8.94 8.46
N ASN A 405 8.04 9.41 7.46
CA ASN A 405 9.48 9.67 7.59
C ASN A 405 10.32 8.39 7.81
N LEU A 406 9.87 7.25 7.26
CA LEU A 406 10.63 6.00 7.24
C LEU A 406 11.77 6.13 6.21
N PRO A 407 13.06 6.10 6.60
CA PRO A 407 14.16 6.23 5.65
C PRO A 407 14.12 5.14 4.57
N GLU A 408 14.35 5.52 3.32
CA GLU A 408 14.35 4.56 2.21
C GLU A 408 15.61 3.67 2.16
N PHE A 409 16.74 4.18 2.66
CA PHE A 409 18.02 3.47 2.72
C PHE A 409 18.70 3.73 4.08
N ASP A 410 19.75 2.96 4.38
CA ASP A 410 20.58 3.13 5.57
C ASP A 410 21.75 4.12 5.35
N ALA A 411 22.54 4.35 6.41
CA ALA A 411 23.71 5.22 6.41
C ALA A 411 24.90 4.72 5.55
N HIS A 412 24.75 3.59 4.86
CA HIS A 412 25.70 3.04 3.89
C HIS A 412 25.15 3.03 2.47
N GLY A 413 23.88 3.42 2.28
CA GLY A 413 23.18 3.44 1.00
C GLY A 413 22.54 2.10 0.62
N GLU A 414 22.43 1.15 1.54
CA GLU A 414 21.65 -0.09 1.31
C GLU A 414 20.15 0.19 1.49
N GLU A 415 19.32 -0.32 0.58
CA GLU A 415 17.86 -0.12 0.66
C GLU A 415 17.26 -0.80 1.91
N LEU A 416 16.37 -0.09 2.60
CA LEU A 416 15.66 -0.56 3.78
C LEU A 416 14.28 -1.13 3.44
N ASN A 417 14.09 -2.35 3.93
CA ASN A 417 12.78 -2.96 4.11
C ASN A 417 12.28 -2.72 5.53
N TYR A 418 10.99 -2.94 5.74
CA TYR A 418 10.36 -2.77 7.05
C TYR A 418 9.56 -4.01 7.43
N ILE A 419 9.54 -4.33 8.72
CA ILE A 419 8.60 -5.28 9.33
C ILE A 419 7.96 -4.66 10.57
N VAL A 420 6.77 -5.13 10.92
CA VAL A 420 6.06 -4.73 12.15
C VAL A 420 6.01 -5.92 13.11
N ARG A 421 6.16 -5.65 14.40
CA ARG A 421 5.88 -6.61 15.48
C ARG A 421 4.92 -6.00 16.49
N GLU A 422 4.07 -6.81 17.11
CA GLU A 422 3.27 -6.38 18.25
C GLU A 422 4.01 -6.74 19.53
N VAL A 423 4.02 -5.84 20.53
CA VAL A 423 4.46 -6.18 21.89
C VAL A 423 3.40 -7.13 22.49
N PRO A 424 3.77 -8.34 22.97
CA PRO A 424 2.82 -9.38 23.33
C PRO A 424 1.68 -8.91 24.23
N VAL A 425 0.45 -9.05 23.75
CA VAL A 425 -0.78 -8.75 24.50
C VAL A 425 -1.19 -9.96 25.33
N PRO A 426 -1.33 -9.87 26.67
CA PRO A 426 -1.76 -10.97 27.50
C PRO A 426 -3.12 -11.53 27.07
N GLY A 427 -3.24 -12.85 26.94
CA GLY A 427 -4.49 -13.51 26.54
C GLY A 427 -4.79 -13.46 25.04
N TYR A 428 -3.85 -13.03 24.19
CA TYR A 428 -4.04 -12.95 22.74
C TYR A 428 -2.85 -13.46 21.93
N GLN A 429 -3.13 -14.17 20.83
CA GLN A 429 -2.14 -14.52 19.79
C GLN A 429 -2.25 -13.55 18.62
N ALA A 430 -1.14 -12.91 18.26
CA ALA A 430 -1.05 -11.99 17.14
C ALA A 430 -0.72 -12.72 15.82
N THR A 431 -1.32 -12.27 14.72
CA THR A 431 -0.92 -12.55 13.35
C THR A 431 -0.70 -11.21 12.65
N ILE A 432 0.48 -11.01 12.07
CA ILE A 432 0.88 -9.73 11.46
C ILE A 432 1.12 -9.97 9.98
N ALA A 433 0.41 -9.21 9.13
CA ALA A 433 0.63 -9.22 7.70
C ALA A 433 2.01 -8.61 7.36
N THR A 434 2.67 -9.14 6.34
CA THR A 434 3.83 -8.47 5.74
C THR A 434 3.41 -7.12 5.17
N PRO A 435 4.19 -6.04 5.33
CA PRO A 435 3.84 -4.74 4.75
C PRO A 435 3.67 -4.82 3.23
N GLU A 436 2.49 -4.43 2.75
CA GLU A 436 2.14 -4.42 1.33
C GLU A 436 2.05 -2.97 0.84
N TYR A 437 2.74 -2.62 -0.23
CA TYR A 437 2.67 -1.26 -0.79
C TYR A 437 1.35 -1.08 -1.55
N ASP A 438 0.53 -0.13 -1.13
CA ASP A 438 -0.69 0.28 -1.82
C ASP A 438 -0.35 1.40 -2.82
N PRO A 439 -0.41 1.18 -4.14
CA PRO A 439 -0.11 2.21 -5.14
C PRO A 439 -1.14 3.35 -5.18
N ALA A 440 -2.34 3.18 -4.62
CA ALA A 440 -3.38 4.20 -4.60
C ALA A 440 -3.13 5.24 -3.49
N THR A 441 -2.72 4.80 -2.30
CA THR A 441 -2.35 5.69 -1.19
C THR A 441 -0.86 6.06 -1.20
N LYS A 442 -0.03 5.33 -1.96
CA LYS A 442 1.44 5.39 -1.98
C LYS A 442 2.08 5.10 -0.61
N THR A 443 1.42 4.30 0.23
CA THR A 443 1.88 3.92 1.57
C THR A 443 1.97 2.40 1.73
N TYR A 444 2.81 1.93 2.66
CA TYR A 444 2.81 0.52 3.07
C TYR A 444 1.67 0.26 4.05
N GLN A 445 0.85 -0.74 3.79
CA GLN A 445 -0.27 -1.15 4.64
C GLN A 445 0.11 -2.39 5.44
N VAL A 446 -0.24 -2.40 6.74
CA VAL A 446 -0.02 -3.52 7.65
C VAL A 446 -1.28 -3.79 8.45
N LEU A 447 -1.72 -5.05 8.48
CA LEU A 447 -2.79 -5.52 9.35
C LEU A 447 -2.22 -6.38 10.48
N ILE A 448 -2.43 -5.94 11.72
CA ILE A 448 -2.24 -6.75 12.93
C ILE A 448 -3.60 -7.34 13.30
N SER A 449 -3.70 -8.66 13.44
CA SER A 449 -4.92 -9.35 13.88
C SER A 449 -4.65 -10.14 15.15
N ASN A 450 -5.39 -9.89 16.24
CA ASN A 450 -5.33 -10.73 17.43
C ASN A 450 -6.57 -11.60 17.56
N ARG A 451 -6.35 -12.88 17.81
CA ARG A 451 -7.35 -13.84 18.32
C ARG A 451 -7.06 -14.12 19.79
N VAL A 452 -8.07 -14.53 20.55
CA VAL A 452 -7.86 -14.98 21.94
C VAL A 452 -6.80 -16.10 21.96
N ASP A 453 -5.87 -16.01 22.90
CA ASP A 453 -4.88 -17.07 23.16
C ASP A 453 -5.57 -18.20 23.91
N LEU A 454 -6.26 -19.05 23.14
CA LEU A 454 -6.73 -20.35 23.59
C LEU A 454 -5.50 -21.23 23.86
N THR A 455 -4.81 -21.02 24.99
CA THR A 455 -4.05 -22.11 25.62
C THR A 455 -5.04 -23.26 25.76
N PRO A 456 -4.85 -24.38 25.04
CA PRO A 456 -5.94 -25.32 24.84
C PRO A 456 -6.36 -25.88 26.19
N GLU A 457 -7.64 -25.68 26.53
CA GLU A 457 -8.28 -26.51 27.53
C GLU A 457 -8.17 -27.94 27.00
N GLN A 458 -7.33 -28.75 27.63
CA GLN A 458 -7.17 -30.15 27.28
C GLN A 458 -8.04 -31.00 28.20
N THR A 459 -8.77 -31.91 27.59
CA THR A 459 -9.69 -32.84 28.27
C THR A 459 -9.10 -34.25 28.33
N SER A 460 -9.70 -35.11 29.15
CA SER A 460 -9.44 -36.54 29.13
C SER A 460 -10.74 -37.34 29.08
N ILE A 461 -10.67 -38.47 28.34
CA ILE A 461 -11.75 -39.42 28.16
C ILE A 461 -11.43 -40.68 28.97
N LYS A 462 -12.41 -41.12 29.76
CA LYS A 462 -12.32 -42.37 30.52
C LYS A 462 -13.21 -43.43 29.90
N ILE A 463 -12.64 -44.58 29.58
CA ILE A 463 -13.33 -45.70 28.96
C ILE A 463 -13.35 -46.85 29.95
N ASN A 464 -14.52 -47.14 30.50
CA ASN A 464 -14.78 -48.33 31.30
C ASN A 464 -15.36 -49.42 30.37
N LYS A 465 -14.75 -50.61 30.38
CA LYS A 465 -15.28 -51.80 29.73
C LYS A 465 -15.84 -52.74 30.80
N LEU A 466 -17.10 -53.12 30.65
CA LEU A 466 -17.78 -54.11 31.49
C LEU A 466 -18.14 -55.36 30.67
N TRP A 467 -17.80 -56.52 31.20
CA TRP A 467 -18.20 -57.82 30.67
C TRP A 467 -19.31 -58.44 31.53
N LYS A 468 -20.38 -58.87 30.86
CA LYS A 468 -21.52 -59.62 31.41
C LYS A 468 -21.58 -61.00 30.75
N ASP A 469 -20.63 -61.82 31.17
CA ASP A 469 -20.44 -63.22 30.85
C ASP A 469 -20.34 -64.02 32.16
N ASP A 470 -20.65 -65.32 32.11
CA ASP A 470 -20.57 -66.20 33.27
C ASP A 470 -19.17 -66.84 33.44
N GLU A 471 -18.37 -66.88 32.37
CA GLU A 471 -17.06 -67.54 32.33
C GLU A 471 -16.01 -66.71 31.56
N VAL A 472 -14.78 -66.65 32.09
CA VAL A 472 -13.70 -65.81 31.54
C VAL A 472 -13.01 -66.44 30.31
N THR A 473 -13.16 -67.75 30.08
CA THR A 473 -12.44 -68.49 29.02
C THR A 473 -12.80 -68.07 27.61
N ASP A 474 -14.01 -67.56 27.42
CA ASP A 474 -14.60 -67.30 26.10
C ASP A 474 -14.45 -65.82 25.71
N ARG A 475 -13.87 -65.01 26.60
CA ARG A 475 -13.63 -63.58 26.38
C ARG A 475 -12.42 -63.35 25.48
N PRO A 476 -12.48 -62.40 24.51
CA PRO A 476 -11.31 -62.04 23.73
C PRO A 476 -10.22 -61.40 24.61
N LYS A 477 -8.95 -61.57 24.23
CA LYS A 477 -7.80 -61.01 24.97
C LYS A 477 -7.66 -59.50 24.84
N GLU A 478 -8.27 -58.93 23.80
CA GLU A 478 -8.22 -57.53 23.44
C GLU A 478 -9.48 -57.15 22.66
N ILE A 479 -9.87 -55.89 22.75
CA ILE A 479 -10.91 -55.25 21.93
C ILE A 479 -10.34 -53.98 21.30
N PHE A 480 -10.95 -53.53 20.22
CA PHE A 480 -10.61 -52.29 19.52
C PHE A 480 -11.79 -51.32 19.54
N VAL A 481 -11.52 -50.08 19.94
CA VAL A 481 -12.51 -49.01 20.07
C VAL A 481 -12.04 -47.82 19.25
N GLU A 482 -12.83 -47.40 18.27
CA GLU A 482 -12.61 -46.16 17.54
C GLU A 482 -13.00 -44.98 18.43
N LEU A 483 -12.03 -44.11 18.73
CA LEU A 483 -12.26 -42.78 19.29
C LEU A 483 -12.48 -41.79 18.14
N ARG A 484 -13.60 -41.07 18.17
CA ARG A 484 -13.97 -40.08 17.16
C ARG A 484 -14.10 -38.69 17.77
N GLN A 485 -13.73 -37.69 16.99
CA GLN A 485 -13.81 -36.26 17.29
C GLN A 485 -14.62 -35.60 16.17
N ASN A 486 -15.77 -35.00 16.49
CA ASN A 486 -16.75 -34.48 15.51
C ASN A 486 -17.00 -35.48 14.35
N ASP A 487 -17.35 -36.73 14.71
CA ASP A 487 -17.52 -37.91 13.84
C ASP A 487 -16.30 -38.39 13.04
N GLN A 488 -15.18 -37.64 13.00
CA GLN A 488 -13.95 -38.06 12.35
C GLN A 488 -13.16 -39.05 13.22
N LEU A 489 -12.57 -40.08 12.61
CA LEU A 489 -11.73 -41.05 13.32
C LEU A 489 -10.43 -40.38 13.78
N LEU A 490 -10.25 -40.29 15.10
CA LEU A 490 -9.04 -39.74 15.72
C LEU A 490 -8.01 -40.84 15.98
N GLU A 491 -8.42 -41.92 16.66
CA GLU A 491 -7.54 -43.05 17.01
C GLU A 491 -8.33 -44.36 17.12
N ILE A 492 -7.66 -45.50 16.92
CA ILE A 492 -8.20 -46.83 17.26
C ILE A 492 -7.48 -47.33 18.51
N LEU A 493 -8.19 -47.27 19.64
CA LEU A 493 -7.70 -47.64 20.96
C LEU A 493 -7.80 -49.15 21.16
N LYS A 494 -6.73 -49.75 21.72
CA LYS A 494 -6.70 -51.16 22.11
C LYS A 494 -6.90 -51.28 23.62
N LEU A 495 -7.96 -51.96 24.04
CA LEU A 495 -8.21 -52.26 25.45
C LEU A 495 -7.94 -53.74 25.72
N THR A 496 -7.30 -54.03 26.85
CA THR A 496 -6.99 -55.38 27.34
C THR A 496 -7.41 -55.52 28.80
N ALA A 497 -7.47 -56.75 29.31
CA ALA A 497 -7.70 -56.99 30.74
C ALA A 497 -6.62 -56.32 31.63
N PRO A 498 -6.97 -55.95 32.89
CA PRO A 498 -6.01 -55.43 33.85
C PRO A 498 -4.81 -56.37 34.04
N THR A 499 -3.63 -55.79 34.22
CA THR A 499 -2.37 -56.57 34.35
C THR A 499 -2.20 -57.20 35.73
N ASP A 500 -2.90 -56.67 36.73
CA ASP A 500 -2.98 -57.12 38.12
C ASP A 500 -4.14 -58.10 38.37
N ASP A 501 -5.27 -57.92 37.67
CA ASP A 501 -6.39 -58.87 37.62
C ASP A 501 -6.83 -59.17 36.17
N PRO A 502 -6.19 -60.15 35.49
CA PRO A 502 -6.58 -60.54 34.13
C PRO A 502 -7.92 -61.29 34.07
N THR A 503 -8.50 -61.64 35.21
CA THR A 503 -9.84 -62.24 35.31
C THR A 503 -10.95 -61.20 35.49
N SER A 504 -10.61 -59.95 35.79
CA SER A 504 -11.58 -58.87 36.01
C SER A 504 -12.54 -58.68 34.82
N ASN A 505 -13.83 -58.59 35.15
CA ASN A 505 -14.90 -58.18 34.22
C ASN A 505 -14.90 -56.67 33.95
N GLN A 506 -14.03 -55.89 34.60
CA GLN A 506 -13.91 -54.44 34.48
C GLN A 506 -12.52 -54.07 33.96
N TRP A 507 -12.45 -53.47 32.78
CA TRP A 507 -11.20 -52.93 32.21
C TRP A 507 -11.33 -51.41 32.09
N GLN A 508 -10.20 -50.68 32.15
CA GLN A 508 -10.19 -49.22 32.10
C GLN A 508 -9.07 -48.72 31.19
N LEU A 509 -9.34 -47.64 30.47
CA LEU A 509 -8.37 -46.85 29.71
C LEU A 509 -8.71 -45.36 29.88
N GLU A 510 -7.70 -44.52 30.10
CA GLU A 510 -7.84 -43.06 30.05
C GLU A 510 -6.99 -42.52 28.91
N VAL A 511 -7.59 -41.67 28.07
CA VAL A 511 -6.93 -40.96 26.98
C VAL A 511 -6.93 -39.48 27.34
N SER A 512 -5.75 -38.89 27.50
CA SER A 512 -5.57 -37.51 27.96
C SER A 512 -4.82 -36.67 26.94
N GLY A 513 -4.93 -35.34 27.07
CA GLY A 513 -4.30 -34.41 26.14
C GLY A 513 -5.09 -34.24 24.83
N LEU A 514 -6.40 -34.45 24.91
CA LEU A 514 -7.35 -34.22 23.83
C LEU A 514 -7.79 -32.76 23.85
N ASP A 515 -7.93 -32.10 22.71
CA ASP A 515 -8.33 -30.69 22.66
C ASP A 515 -9.82 -30.52 23.00
N ALA A 516 -10.19 -29.57 23.86
CA ALA A 516 -11.60 -29.35 24.20
C ALA A 516 -12.34 -28.49 23.17
N LEU A 517 -11.65 -27.63 22.40
CA LEU A 517 -12.23 -26.64 21.50
C LEU A 517 -11.66 -26.72 20.07
N ASP A 518 -12.50 -26.46 19.06
CA ASP A 518 -12.15 -26.43 17.63
C ASP A 518 -11.49 -25.10 17.18
N GLU A 519 -11.15 -25.01 15.90
CA GLU A 519 -10.49 -23.83 15.30
C GLU A 519 -11.32 -22.53 15.38
N ASP A 520 -12.65 -22.65 15.56
CA ASP A 520 -13.59 -21.53 15.77
C ASP A 520 -13.87 -21.26 17.27
N GLY A 521 -13.26 -22.03 18.19
CA GLY A 521 -13.48 -21.92 19.64
C GLY A 521 -14.73 -22.64 20.18
N LYS A 522 -15.34 -23.56 19.42
CA LYS A 522 -16.51 -24.34 19.87
C LYS A 522 -16.09 -25.69 20.47
N PRO A 523 -16.83 -26.27 21.43
CA PRO A 523 -16.48 -27.57 22.01
C PRO A 523 -16.45 -28.72 21.01
N TYR A 524 -15.41 -29.56 21.08
CA TYR A 524 -15.35 -30.83 20.36
C TYR A 524 -16.30 -31.87 20.97
N GLU A 525 -17.07 -32.55 20.12
CA GLU A 525 -17.86 -33.73 20.49
C GLU A 525 -17.02 -35.00 20.31
N TYR A 526 -16.90 -35.79 21.37
CA TYR A 526 -16.21 -37.07 21.35
C TYR A 526 -17.19 -38.24 21.44
N THR A 527 -17.01 -39.24 20.59
CA THR A 527 -17.82 -40.47 20.55
C THR A 527 -16.94 -41.72 20.43
N LEU A 528 -17.48 -42.87 20.84
CA LEU A 528 -16.80 -44.17 20.77
C LEU A 528 -17.60 -45.16 19.93
N ILE A 529 -16.91 -45.96 19.12
CA ILE A 529 -17.48 -47.13 18.42
C ILE A 529 -16.62 -48.35 18.71
N GLU A 530 -17.17 -49.35 19.40
CA GLU A 530 -16.48 -50.65 19.54
C GLU A 530 -16.62 -51.48 18.25
N GLN A 531 -15.53 -52.11 17.83
CA GLN A 531 -15.57 -53.12 16.77
C GLN A 531 -16.27 -54.40 17.25
N ALA A 532 -17.12 -54.99 16.42
CA ALA A 532 -17.95 -56.14 16.79
C ALA A 532 -17.14 -57.28 17.42
N VAL A 533 -17.57 -57.73 18.60
CA VAL A 533 -17.02 -58.88 19.32
C VAL A 533 -17.93 -60.08 19.09
N ASP A 534 -17.38 -61.17 18.55
CA ASP A 534 -18.14 -62.37 18.21
C ASP A 534 -18.81 -62.99 19.46
N GLY A 535 -20.10 -63.30 19.36
CA GLY A 535 -20.92 -63.83 20.46
C GLY A 535 -21.33 -62.85 21.55
N TYR A 536 -21.10 -61.54 21.40
CA TYR A 536 -21.47 -60.52 22.40
C TYR A 536 -22.26 -59.36 21.81
N GLN A 537 -23.35 -58.99 22.49
CA GLN A 537 -24.08 -57.77 22.22
C GLN A 537 -23.47 -56.59 23.01
N MET A 538 -23.06 -55.54 22.29
CA MET A 538 -22.51 -54.31 22.86
C MET A 538 -23.61 -53.29 23.21
N SER A 539 -23.41 -52.56 24.31
CA SER A 539 -24.16 -51.34 24.65
C SER A 539 -23.24 -50.26 25.21
N LEU A 540 -23.44 -49.01 24.78
CA LEU A 540 -22.63 -47.86 25.19
C LEU A 540 -23.46 -46.90 26.04
N LYS A 541 -22.88 -46.41 27.14
CA LYS A 541 -23.41 -45.28 27.92
C LYS A 541 -22.33 -44.23 28.08
N GLN A 542 -22.64 -42.98 27.79
CA GLN A 542 -21.78 -41.82 28.03
C GLN A 542 -22.37 -40.93 29.13
N VAL A 543 -21.51 -40.36 29.96
CA VAL A 543 -21.81 -39.28 30.91
C VAL A 543 -20.61 -38.31 30.83
N GLU A 544 -20.82 -37.13 30.29
CA GLU A 544 -19.74 -36.15 30.02
C GLU A 544 -18.59 -36.81 29.22
N THR A 545 -17.38 -36.89 29.78
CA THR A 545 -16.21 -37.54 29.15
C THR A 545 -15.97 -38.98 29.62
N GLU A 546 -16.87 -39.56 30.42
CA GLU A 546 -16.80 -40.95 30.87
C GLU A 546 -17.75 -41.85 30.06
N PHE A 547 -17.17 -42.88 29.45
CA PHE A 547 -17.87 -43.88 28.66
C PHE A 547 -17.85 -45.23 29.37
N THR A 548 -18.97 -45.94 29.30
CA THR A 548 -19.09 -47.34 29.72
C THR A 548 -19.54 -48.19 28.56
N ILE A 549 -18.63 -49.02 28.03
CA ILE A 549 -18.94 -50.07 27.05
C ILE A 549 -19.30 -51.32 27.84
N THR A 550 -20.49 -51.88 27.63
CA THR A 550 -20.92 -53.15 28.24
C THR A 550 -21.18 -54.19 27.17
N ASN A 551 -20.44 -55.31 27.21
CA ASN A 551 -20.72 -56.46 26.36
C ASN A 551 -21.39 -57.55 27.18
N GLN A 552 -22.52 -58.01 26.69
CA GLN A 552 -23.30 -59.09 27.27
C GLN A 552 -23.25 -60.29 26.32
N LEU A 553 -22.97 -61.47 26.86
CA LEU A 553 -22.93 -62.71 26.08
C LEU A 553 -24.31 -62.96 25.45
N GLU A 554 -24.34 -63.35 24.17
CA GLU A 554 -25.58 -63.68 23.48
C GLU A 554 -26.14 -65.02 23.98
N ASP A 555 -27.37 -65.01 24.50
CA ASP A 555 -28.08 -66.22 24.96
C ASP A 555 -28.50 -67.08 23.76
N ASN A 556 -27.56 -67.91 23.30
CA ASN A 556 -27.81 -68.99 22.36
C ASN A 556 -28.58 -70.11 23.09
N GLY A 557 -29.90 -69.89 23.22
CA GLY A 557 -30.82 -70.70 24.00
C GLY A 557 -30.60 -72.20 23.92
N GLY A 558 -30.63 -72.85 25.09
CA GLY A 558 -30.10 -74.19 25.32
C GLY A 558 -30.54 -75.27 24.32
N LYS A 559 -29.57 -76.12 23.96
CA LYS A 559 -29.83 -77.38 23.22
C LYS A 559 -30.85 -78.25 23.98
N PRO A 560 -31.82 -78.88 23.28
CA PRO A 560 -32.69 -79.88 23.89
C PRO A 560 -31.94 -81.13 24.34
N ASP A 561 -32.48 -81.78 25.36
CA ASP A 561 -32.05 -83.05 25.95
C ASP A 561 -32.26 -84.23 24.96
N PRO A 562 -31.39 -85.26 24.86
CA PRO A 562 -31.53 -86.31 23.84
C PRO A 562 -32.61 -87.38 24.06
N ASP A 563 -33.29 -87.41 25.21
CA ASP A 563 -34.06 -88.59 25.69
C ASP A 563 -35.60 -88.37 25.78
N GLU A 564 -36.25 -87.88 24.71
CA GLU A 564 -37.73 -87.90 24.60
C GLU A 564 -38.23 -88.40 23.22
N PRO A 565 -39.14 -89.41 23.16
CA PRO A 565 -39.58 -90.03 21.91
C PRO A 565 -40.81 -89.36 21.26
N ALA A 566 -41.00 -89.60 19.96
CA ALA A 566 -41.86 -88.79 19.08
C ALA A 566 -43.35 -89.21 18.96
N GLU A 567 -44.22 -88.20 18.82
CA GLU A 567 -45.54 -88.19 18.14
C GLU A 567 -45.74 -86.78 17.52
N GLY A 568 -46.48 -86.50 16.44
CA GLY A 568 -47.21 -87.35 15.48
C GLY A 568 -48.41 -86.61 14.82
N GLY A 569 -48.31 -86.20 13.54
CA GLY A 569 -49.44 -85.65 12.72
C GLY A 569 -49.92 -84.23 13.07
N GLU A 570 -50.66 -83.48 12.24
CA GLU A 570 -51.20 -83.68 10.87
C GLU A 570 -51.30 -82.33 10.10
N VAL A 571 -51.49 -82.39 8.78
CA VAL A 571 -51.83 -81.28 7.88
C VAL A 571 -53.16 -81.58 7.17
N PRO A 572 -54.13 -80.65 7.17
CA PRO A 572 -54.68 -80.15 5.88
C PRO A 572 -55.06 -78.65 5.95
N GLY A 573 -55.19 -77.87 4.86
CA GLY A 573 -55.03 -78.14 3.42
C GLY A 573 -55.38 -76.87 2.59
N GLN A 574 -54.91 -76.83 1.33
CA GLN A 574 -55.07 -75.73 0.34
C GLN A 574 -56.56 -75.44 -0.04
N PRO A 575 -56.92 -74.31 -0.71
CA PRO A 575 -56.52 -74.06 -2.11
C PRO A 575 -56.30 -72.59 -2.59
N ASP A 576 -55.15 -72.40 -3.25
CA ASP A 576 -54.94 -71.92 -4.63
C ASP A 576 -55.23 -70.46 -5.10
N GLN A 577 -54.22 -69.93 -5.81
CA GLN A 577 -54.13 -68.84 -6.80
C GLN A 577 -55.06 -67.61 -6.78
N GLY A 578 -54.45 -66.41 -6.78
CA GLY A 578 -55.13 -65.14 -7.08
C GLY A 578 -54.20 -63.92 -7.21
N ASN A 579 -53.76 -63.63 -8.44
CA ASN A 579 -53.11 -62.40 -8.90
C ASN A 579 -53.58 -61.09 -8.21
N GLY A 580 -52.66 -60.29 -7.64
CA GLY A 580 -53.05 -58.99 -7.04
C GLY A 580 -51.93 -58.14 -6.40
N GLY A 581 -51.15 -57.43 -7.22
CA GLY A 581 -50.66 -56.06 -6.95
C GLY A 581 -49.59 -55.79 -5.86
N GLY A 582 -48.54 -55.04 -6.25
CA GLY A 582 -48.05 -53.94 -5.38
C GLY A 582 -46.60 -53.94 -4.90
N ALA A 583 -45.60 -53.99 -5.78
CA ALA A 583 -44.30 -53.28 -5.67
C ALA A 583 -43.39 -53.61 -6.88
N PRO A 584 -42.35 -52.82 -7.20
CA PRO A 584 -42.02 -51.47 -6.70
C PRO A 584 -42.12 -50.40 -7.81
N SER A 585 -42.10 -49.12 -7.44
CA SER A 585 -41.86 -48.02 -8.38
C SER A 585 -40.87 -47.02 -7.80
N ASP A 586 -39.59 -47.30 -8.04
CA ASP A 586 -38.60 -46.24 -8.17
C ASP A 586 -38.77 -45.62 -9.56
N GLN A 587 -39.21 -44.35 -9.59
CA GLN A 587 -39.19 -43.49 -10.78
C GLN A 587 -38.95 -42.05 -10.31
N GLY A 588 -38.07 -41.26 -10.93
CA GLY A 588 -37.52 -41.42 -12.28
C GLY A 588 -38.33 -40.64 -13.32
N THR A 589 -38.49 -39.33 -13.09
CA THR A 589 -38.84 -38.32 -14.10
C THR A 589 -37.89 -37.14 -13.90
N VAL A 590 -37.41 -36.42 -14.93
CA VAL A 590 -38.15 -35.90 -16.10
C VAL A 590 -37.42 -36.12 -17.45
N LYS A 591 -38.22 -36.06 -18.51
CA LYS A 591 -37.93 -36.31 -19.94
C LYS A 591 -37.15 -35.17 -20.63
N GLN A 592 -36.42 -35.52 -21.69
CA GLN A 592 -36.29 -34.76 -22.96
C GLN A 592 -37.26 -35.38 -24.01
N PRO A 593 -37.51 -34.85 -25.24
CA PRO A 593 -36.80 -33.77 -25.97
C PRO A 593 -37.72 -32.75 -26.71
N LEU A 594 -37.10 -31.95 -27.61
CA LEU A 594 -37.59 -31.11 -28.75
C LEU A 594 -37.20 -29.62 -28.59
N ALA A 595 -36.78 -28.86 -29.61
CA ALA A 595 -36.11 -29.12 -30.90
C ALA A 595 -35.71 -27.76 -31.53
N ASN A 596 -34.56 -27.68 -32.24
CA ASN A 596 -34.11 -26.57 -33.13
C ASN A 596 -34.01 -25.15 -32.50
N ALA A 597 -33.05 -24.27 -32.82
CA ALA A 597 -32.30 -24.07 -34.06
C ALA A 597 -31.01 -23.26 -33.81
N ASP A 598 -30.08 -23.30 -34.77
CA ASP A 598 -29.18 -22.22 -35.23
C ASP A 598 -28.28 -21.45 -34.21
N ALA A 599 -27.01 -21.13 -34.48
CA ALA A 599 -26.19 -21.32 -35.68
C ALA A 599 -24.67 -21.26 -35.37
N GLN A 600 -23.92 -22.03 -36.16
CA GLN A 600 -22.52 -21.82 -36.59
C GLN A 600 -21.41 -21.51 -35.56
N ALA A 601 -20.57 -22.53 -35.35
CA ALA A 601 -19.12 -22.36 -35.27
C ALA A 601 -18.48 -23.07 -36.47
N SER A 602 -17.57 -22.40 -37.18
CA SER A 602 -16.80 -22.98 -38.29
C SER A 602 -15.33 -22.55 -38.24
N GLU A 603 -14.53 -23.41 -37.61
CA GLU A 603 -13.32 -24.08 -38.14
C GLU A 603 -12.35 -23.36 -39.12
N VAL A 604 -11.08 -23.81 -39.06
CA VAL A 604 -9.93 -23.62 -40.00
C VAL A 604 -9.13 -22.33 -39.74
N LYS A 605 -7.78 -22.32 -39.52
CA LYS A 605 -6.71 -23.34 -39.65
C LYS A 605 -5.51 -23.10 -38.70
N ARG A 606 -4.56 -24.04 -38.65
CA ARG A 606 -3.11 -23.78 -38.37
C ARG A 606 -2.31 -23.82 -39.68
N GLU A 607 -1.23 -23.04 -39.77
CA GLU A 607 0.06 -23.51 -40.32
C GLU A 607 1.19 -22.51 -40.00
N GLY A 608 2.41 -23.00 -39.76
CA GLY A 608 3.54 -22.17 -39.30
C GLY A 608 4.55 -22.92 -38.44
N SER A 609 5.08 -24.04 -38.93
CA SER A 609 6.10 -24.86 -38.25
C SER A 609 7.52 -24.53 -38.75
N LEU A 610 8.51 -24.52 -37.85
CA LEU A 610 9.96 -24.71 -38.09
C LEU A 610 10.67 -24.89 -36.71
N PRO A 611 11.90 -25.44 -36.61
CA PRO A 611 12.05 -26.86 -36.23
C PRO A 611 12.78 -27.10 -34.88
N ASN A 612 12.71 -28.36 -34.42
CA ASN A 612 13.49 -28.88 -33.30
C ASN A 612 15.01 -28.76 -33.54
N LEU A 613 15.73 -28.21 -32.55
CA LEU A 613 17.20 -28.28 -32.43
C LEU A 613 17.57 -29.05 -31.15
N GLY A 614 18.36 -30.11 -31.32
CA GLY A 614 18.67 -31.08 -30.26
C GLY A 614 19.75 -30.64 -29.25
N VAL A 615 19.64 -31.15 -28.03
CA VAL A 615 20.45 -30.79 -26.85
C VAL A 615 21.86 -31.44 -26.87
N GLN A 616 22.60 -31.32 -27.99
CA GLN A 616 23.95 -31.91 -28.13
C GLN A 616 25.03 -30.99 -28.73
N ALA A 617 24.78 -29.67 -28.83
CA ALA A 617 25.76 -28.71 -29.39
C ALA A 617 26.32 -27.67 -28.40
N ALA A 618 25.88 -27.64 -27.13
CA ALA A 618 26.26 -26.58 -26.17
C ALA A 618 27.46 -26.91 -25.26
N TRP A 619 27.92 -28.17 -25.19
CA TRP A 619 28.97 -28.59 -24.25
C TRP A 619 30.41 -28.51 -24.80
N GLY A 620 30.58 -28.12 -26.07
CA GLY A 620 31.90 -28.09 -26.74
C GLY A 620 32.79 -26.87 -26.44
N LEU A 621 32.22 -25.75 -25.97
CA LEU A 621 32.96 -24.47 -25.85
C LEU A 621 33.31 -24.06 -24.41
N ALA A 622 32.69 -24.67 -23.38
CA ALA A 622 33.00 -24.34 -21.98
C ALA A 622 34.31 -24.97 -21.46
N ILE A 623 34.76 -26.09 -22.04
CA ILE A 623 35.90 -26.86 -21.53
C ILE A 623 37.25 -26.28 -21.99
N ALA A 624 37.30 -25.62 -23.16
CA ALA A 624 38.52 -24.98 -23.66
C ALA A 624 38.95 -23.75 -22.84
N GLY A 625 37.97 -22.97 -22.33
CA GLY A 625 38.25 -21.74 -21.57
C GLY A 625 38.87 -21.99 -20.18
N MET A 626 38.37 -22.99 -19.45
CA MET A 626 38.84 -23.25 -18.08
C MET A 626 40.27 -23.79 -17.99
N VAL A 627 40.76 -24.49 -19.02
CA VAL A 627 42.16 -24.94 -19.08
C VAL A 627 43.13 -23.78 -19.30
N GLY A 628 42.74 -22.76 -20.07
CA GLY A 628 43.56 -21.57 -20.32
C GLY A 628 43.83 -20.74 -19.06
N VAL A 629 42.81 -20.52 -18.24
CA VAL A 629 42.92 -19.73 -16.99
C VAL A 629 43.84 -20.43 -15.97
N ALA A 630 43.71 -21.76 -15.82
CA ALA A 630 44.54 -22.53 -14.88
C ALA A 630 46.04 -22.48 -15.25
N ILE A 631 46.38 -22.55 -16.53
CA ILE A 631 47.78 -22.45 -17.00
C ILE A 631 48.33 -21.04 -16.80
N GLY A 632 47.52 -20.00 -17.05
CA GLY A 632 47.92 -18.60 -16.81
C GLY A 632 48.26 -18.32 -15.34
N VAL A 633 47.40 -18.76 -14.42
CA VAL A 633 47.61 -18.60 -12.97
C VAL A 633 48.84 -19.37 -12.50
N TYR A 634 49.06 -20.60 -12.99
CA TYR A 634 50.25 -21.39 -12.63
C TYR A 634 51.56 -20.75 -13.10
N GLN A 635 51.58 -20.14 -14.30
CA GLN A 635 52.79 -19.44 -14.78
C GLN A 635 53.05 -18.11 -14.06
N LEU A 636 52.02 -17.36 -13.66
CA LEU A 636 52.21 -16.18 -12.79
C LEU A 636 52.77 -16.59 -11.42
N TRP A 637 52.21 -17.63 -10.79
CA TRP A 637 52.66 -18.11 -9.48
C TRP A 637 54.12 -18.58 -9.48
N ARG A 638 54.56 -19.27 -10.55
CA ARG A 638 55.94 -19.75 -10.68
C ARG A 638 56.95 -18.63 -10.94
N ARG A 639 56.53 -17.49 -11.52
CA ARG A 639 57.39 -16.32 -11.80
C ARG A 639 57.65 -15.45 -10.57
N ASN A 640 56.80 -15.53 -9.53
CA ASN A 640 56.97 -14.76 -8.29
C ASN A 640 57.69 -15.54 -7.17
N ASN A 641 58.11 -16.78 -7.41
CA ASN A 641 58.72 -17.67 -6.40
C ASN A 641 60.09 -18.26 -6.84
N HIS A 642 60.81 -17.55 -7.71
CA HIS A 642 62.19 -17.84 -8.10
C HIS A 642 63.01 -16.55 -8.25
#